data_AF-A0A9J7MB91-F1
#
_entry.id   AF-A0A9J7MB91-F1
#
_cell.length_a   1.000
_cell.length_b   1.000
_cell.length_c   1.000
_cell.angle_alpha   90.00
_cell.angle_beta   90.00
_cell.angle_gamma   90.00
#
_symmetry.space_group_name_H-M   'P 1'
#
loop_
_entity.id
_entity.type
_entity.pdbx_description
1 polymer ?
#
loop_
_entity_poly.entity_id
_entity_poly.type
_entity_poly.pdbx_seq_one_letter_code
_entity_poly.pdbx_strand_id
1 'polypeptide(L)'
;MGNALDAELGRIAQVGVSLGRYSKGDKVKVEHDLMTLQLLQRGHGGFTLPMLECVSTEGTVEGVDQDGDIVVRYPSGNRFCLNPDALTKVGGDDSTALRSGDWVRVSDDHGRVQRQQAGHGGWNNDMAASLGKVGRVVHVFPDRDMKVDVGGRVWCFNPASLTKVSAPGGGGNRLSVGDLVKIDGNASRVRTMQEGHGGWVPAMAASLGQVGRVVAVGADRAKVEIPGKGGWLYNPDVLTKVEKSRSDSSSSNSSSGSSTSSSSSGTAEISVGDLVRVSSDAGRVRVLQRGHGGWNDRMLEALGKVGRVVKVDSDNDMTVHVDGTDWLFNPGSLTRVSSGGSQAAPKPSSAEKTSMCAKGTHQWNKDKCKVCKFCKKCTGYGGKCVEEAKGRLLRFPGGPCGCGAGDAGCERCGCCRTCAGEDDSDSDEDIGGLMRHLAAGRDQLTVLDLLKAALERSEGGEGTPRGIKTLSPEERREKLYEHLPKMSKAIDMVKSKRDGGSVSTIKDTLEESLDGPYKTFPKKAERKIMGDHLANIGGARALTDYLKFLMNGKHTEEQVQLKCLHVVRSLLWNFSDASFEFCRELGKSGLLTIVSQDLANFEGADLKHEVIHLVVLSALAVMHNCAKVPENRHFFQDIKAVDRIRPYLQVEDLNLKVPAVLTMAYLVEDRNSSLIEVDDSVADYVIRTMNKALGSSDMRADGYSVMELAMALGALARNDANKELLTKKGALKQLIALAQDGDSTDKEQAAKALQAFLHDPDVKAQLKKDREAVTVLNQLKEHEDHAVKKAATDAMQTLHKSTASDCPYMQRCMKFKTSLKLQDGFFDDRFNMCYCRECHLSRGDQDYYKRGDPQKDYGLPVGWCRFSLKVPPRATALGVFQKWHVAFHGTTVGALESILNTGDLIKAGDKTMEGSRLSERDGHYKDSWKPEGFDTKQVFVSPSIHYAGLPAYAKPSSFTHRGTTYEAKVALQLYIKPGSYKVAASTVARKNVDKKFSDSEIEWSTDRHGVIIVYGLLVKLDEK
;
A
#
# COMPACT_ATOMS: atom_id res chain seq x y z
N MET A 1 -28.91 -18.59 42.82
CA MET A 1 -29.26 -18.03 41.50
C MET A 1 -28.48 -18.67 40.35
N GLY A 2 -28.04 -19.94 40.47
CA GLY A 2 -27.25 -20.61 39.42
C GLY A 2 -28.08 -21.27 38.31
N ASN A 3 -29.30 -21.71 38.60
CA ASN A 3 -30.06 -22.56 37.66
C ASN A 3 -31.04 -21.80 36.74
N ALA A 4 -31.16 -20.47 36.91
CA ALA A 4 -31.99 -19.63 36.02
C ALA A 4 -31.20 -19.09 34.82
N LEU A 5 -29.87 -18.98 34.94
CA LEU A 5 -29.01 -18.49 33.85
C LEU A 5 -28.78 -19.57 32.77
N ASP A 6 -28.66 -20.84 33.17
CA ASP A 6 -28.48 -21.94 32.21
C ASP A 6 -29.77 -22.27 31.43
N ALA A 7 -30.95 -22.01 32.03
CA ALA A 7 -32.24 -22.21 31.36
C ALA A 7 -32.60 -21.09 30.37
N GLU A 8 -32.01 -19.90 30.52
CA GLU A 8 -32.18 -18.77 29.59
C GLU A 8 -31.12 -18.82 28.47
N LEU A 9 -29.90 -19.28 28.76
CA LEU A 9 -28.87 -19.57 27.76
C LEU A 9 -29.23 -20.75 26.85
N GLY A 10 -30.00 -21.73 27.35
CA GLY A 10 -30.55 -22.82 26.53
C GLY A 10 -31.68 -22.39 25.59
N ARG A 11 -32.42 -21.31 25.90
CA ARG A 11 -33.51 -20.81 25.05
C ARG A 11 -33.04 -19.91 23.91
N ILE A 12 -31.87 -19.27 24.05
CA ILE A 12 -31.26 -18.45 22.98
C ILE A 12 -30.61 -19.33 21.89
N ALA A 13 -30.37 -20.62 22.16
CA ALA A 13 -29.83 -21.56 21.16
C ALA A 13 -30.86 -22.06 20.12
N GLN A 14 -32.12 -21.62 20.18
CA GLN A 14 -33.20 -22.07 19.26
C GLN A 14 -33.79 -20.97 18.36
N VAL A 15 -33.23 -19.77 18.37
CA VAL A 15 -33.50 -18.76 17.34
C VAL A 15 -32.28 -18.71 16.43
N GLY A 16 -32.37 -19.43 15.32
CA GLY A 16 -31.29 -19.62 14.36
C GLY A 16 -30.75 -18.32 13.79
N VAL A 17 -29.71 -17.77 14.42
CA VAL A 17 -28.80 -16.84 13.76
C VAL A 17 -27.96 -17.67 12.80
N SER A 18 -28.28 -17.56 11.52
CA SER A 18 -27.51 -18.18 10.44
C SER A 18 -26.04 -17.75 10.53
N LEU A 19 -25.15 -18.69 10.87
CA LEU A 19 -23.70 -18.57 10.81
C LEU A 19 -23.26 -18.36 9.35
N GLY A 20 -23.25 -17.11 8.88
CA GLY A 20 -23.16 -16.75 7.46
C GLY A 20 -21.84 -17.05 6.72
N ARG A 21 -20.94 -17.87 7.28
CA ARG A 21 -19.70 -18.31 6.59
C ARG A 21 -19.05 -19.58 7.17
N TYR A 22 -19.12 -19.83 8.48
CA TYR A 22 -18.44 -20.96 9.14
C TYR A 22 -19.27 -21.56 10.27
N SER A 23 -19.31 -22.89 10.36
CA SER A 23 -19.99 -23.64 11.42
C SER A 23 -19.00 -24.16 12.46
N LYS A 24 -19.46 -24.33 13.71
CA LYS A 24 -18.68 -24.99 14.77
C LYS A 24 -18.26 -26.39 14.30
N GLY A 25 -16.97 -26.67 14.31
CA GLY A 25 -16.34 -27.90 13.81
C GLY A 25 -15.64 -27.75 12.45
N ASP A 26 -15.85 -26.65 11.72
CA ASP A 26 -15.22 -26.42 10.43
C ASP A 26 -13.69 -26.32 10.53
N LYS A 27 -12.98 -26.95 9.59
CA LYS A 27 -11.53 -26.74 9.42
C LYS A 27 -11.30 -25.48 8.59
N VAL A 28 -10.39 -24.63 9.05
CA VAL A 28 -10.10 -23.34 8.42
C VAL A 28 -8.60 -23.06 8.42
N LYS A 29 -8.13 -22.26 7.47
CA LYS A 29 -6.74 -21.84 7.33
C LYS A 29 -6.67 -20.38 6.92
N VAL A 30 -5.59 -19.69 7.30
CA VAL A 30 -5.28 -18.37 6.77
C VAL A 30 -4.39 -18.53 5.54
N GLU A 31 -4.88 -18.11 4.36
CA GLU A 31 -4.12 -18.13 3.10
C GLU A 31 -3.54 -16.76 2.73
N HIS A 32 -3.58 -15.82 3.67
CA HIS A 32 -3.02 -14.48 3.51
C HIS A 32 -1.62 -14.40 4.11
N ASP A 33 -0.76 -13.57 3.51
CA ASP A 33 0.52 -13.24 4.12
C ASP A 33 0.34 -12.51 5.45
N LEU A 34 1.40 -12.47 6.24
CA LEU A 34 1.39 -11.92 7.59
C LEU A 34 0.95 -10.44 7.63
N MET A 35 1.33 -9.64 6.63
CA MET A 35 0.95 -8.23 6.58
C MET A 35 -0.54 -8.07 6.31
N THR A 36 -1.10 -8.92 5.46
CA THR A 36 -2.52 -8.95 5.11
C THR A 36 -3.36 -9.45 6.28
N LEU A 37 -2.93 -10.52 6.98
CA LEU A 37 -3.58 -10.97 8.21
C LEU A 37 -3.55 -9.88 9.30
N GLN A 38 -2.42 -9.18 9.47
CA GLN A 38 -2.31 -8.05 10.40
C GLN A 38 -3.26 -6.90 10.08
N LEU A 39 -3.48 -6.65 8.79
CA LEU A 39 -4.39 -5.62 8.31
C LEU A 39 -5.85 -6.02 8.54
N LEU A 40 -6.23 -7.25 8.18
CA LEU A 40 -7.59 -7.77 8.34
C LEU A 40 -8.01 -7.89 9.81
N GLN A 41 -7.07 -8.14 10.72
CA GLN A 41 -7.36 -8.18 12.16
C GLN A 41 -7.58 -6.79 12.79
N ARG A 42 -7.35 -5.69 12.07
CA ARG A 42 -7.61 -4.34 12.59
C ARG A 42 -9.12 -4.12 12.70
N GLY A 43 -9.63 -4.14 13.92
CA GLY A 43 -11.07 -4.04 14.19
C GLY A 43 -11.71 -5.35 14.65
N HIS A 44 -10.98 -6.46 14.57
CA HIS A 44 -11.47 -7.82 14.79
C HIS A 44 -10.57 -8.55 15.82
N GLY A 45 -10.53 -8.07 17.06
CA GLY A 45 -9.66 -8.62 18.14
C GLY A 45 -8.16 -8.30 18.04
N GLY A 46 -7.69 -7.73 16.92
CA GLY A 46 -6.30 -7.32 16.73
C GLY A 46 -5.36 -8.47 16.38
N PHE A 47 -4.16 -8.14 15.90
CA PHE A 47 -3.13 -9.13 15.63
C PHE A 47 -2.18 -9.22 16.83
N THR A 48 -1.99 -10.42 17.36
CA THR A 48 -1.00 -10.70 18.42
C THR A 48 0.06 -11.66 17.90
N LEU A 49 1.28 -11.59 18.43
CA LEU A 49 2.39 -12.43 17.98
C LEU A 49 2.09 -13.95 17.97
N PRO A 50 1.31 -14.52 18.92
CA PRO A 50 0.90 -15.93 18.85
C PRO A 50 0.06 -16.30 17.62
N MET A 51 -0.62 -15.33 16.99
CA MET A 51 -1.41 -15.54 15.76
C MET A 51 -0.55 -15.82 14.52
N LEU A 52 0.79 -15.76 14.65
CA LEU A 52 1.70 -16.23 13.60
C LEU A 52 1.44 -17.70 13.23
N GLU A 53 0.96 -18.53 14.16
CA GLU A 53 0.63 -19.93 13.84
C GLU A 53 -0.54 -20.06 12.85
N CYS A 54 -1.43 -19.06 12.79
CA CYS A 54 -2.60 -19.07 11.92
C CYS A 54 -2.21 -19.10 10.43
N VAL A 55 -1.06 -18.50 10.08
CA VAL A 55 -0.58 -18.36 8.69
C VAL A 55 -0.07 -19.69 8.11
N SER A 56 0.39 -20.61 8.97
CA SER A 56 1.03 -21.85 8.55
C SER A 56 0.27 -23.11 8.97
N THR A 57 -0.77 -22.99 9.79
CA THR A 57 -1.41 -24.12 10.47
C THR A 57 -2.92 -24.09 10.27
N GLU A 58 -3.55 -25.24 10.18
CA GLU A 58 -5.02 -25.35 10.12
C GLU A 58 -5.62 -25.30 11.52
N GLY A 59 -6.71 -24.55 11.65
CA GLY A 59 -7.49 -24.42 12.87
C GLY A 59 -8.89 -25.03 12.75
N THR A 60 -9.59 -25.16 13.88
CA THR A 60 -10.96 -25.69 13.96
C THR A 60 -11.87 -24.64 14.57
N VAL A 61 -12.96 -24.29 13.89
CA VAL A 61 -13.94 -23.31 14.35
C VAL A 61 -14.68 -23.85 15.58
N GLU A 62 -14.70 -23.08 16.66
CA GLU A 62 -15.43 -23.42 17.89
C GLU A 62 -16.71 -22.61 18.08
N GLY A 63 -16.82 -21.47 17.41
CA GLY A 63 -17.98 -20.59 17.48
C GLY A 63 -17.74 -19.27 16.77
N VAL A 64 -18.71 -18.37 16.90
CA VAL A 64 -18.62 -16.98 16.47
C VAL A 64 -18.84 -16.13 17.70
N ASP A 65 -18.03 -15.10 17.88
CA ASP A 65 -18.19 -14.20 19.01
C ASP A 65 -19.31 -13.16 18.74
N GLN A 66 -19.46 -12.21 19.64
CA GLN A 66 -20.58 -11.26 19.61
C GLN A 66 -20.47 -10.24 18.46
N ASP A 67 -19.26 -10.07 17.90
CA ASP A 67 -18.95 -9.11 16.84
C ASP A 67 -18.93 -9.77 15.44
N GLY A 68 -19.22 -11.07 15.37
CA GLY A 68 -19.24 -11.84 14.12
C GLY A 68 -17.89 -12.45 13.73
N ASP A 69 -16.86 -12.34 14.60
CA ASP A 69 -15.55 -12.95 14.36
C ASP A 69 -15.53 -14.44 14.67
N ILE A 70 -14.71 -15.16 13.93
CA ILE A 70 -14.69 -16.62 13.99
C ILE A 70 -13.69 -17.04 15.04
N VAL A 71 -14.18 -17.73 16.08
CA VAL A 71 -13.33 -18.28 17.14
C VAL A 71 -12.75 -19.60 16.65
N VAL A 72 -11.44 -19.64 16.44
CA VAL A 72 -10.73 -20.80 15.90
C VAL A 72 -9.74 -21.34 16.94
N ARG A 73 -9.83 -22.64 17.25
CA ARG A 73 -8.85 -23.37 18.05
C ARG A 73 -7.82 -24.05 17.16
N TYR A 74 -6.55 -23.92 17.49
CA TYR A 74 -5.45 -24.54 16.77
C TYR A 74 -4.81 -25.70 17.57
N PRO A 75 -4.00 -26.57 16.93
CA PRO A 75 -3.39 -27.74 17.57
C PRO A 75 -2.51 -27.43 18.79
N SER A 76 -1.98 -26.21 18.87
CA SER A 76 -1.22 -25.70 20.02
C SER A 76 -2.08 -25.54 21.29
N GLY A 77 -3.41 -25.59 21.16
CA GLY A 77 -4.38 -25.27 22.21
C GLY A 77 -4.81 -23.80 22.20
N ASN A 78 -4.14 -22.93 21.44
CA ASN A 78 -4.48 -21.52 21.31
C ASN A 78 -5.84 -21.32 20.65
N ARG A 79 -6.54 -20.27 21.09
CA ARG A 79 -7.84 -19.85 20.56
C ARG A 79 -7.72 -18.42 20.10
N PHE A 80 -8.11 -18.15 18.86
CA PHE A 80 -8.06 -16.81 18.28
C PHE A 80 -9.41 -16.44 17.68
N CYS A 81 -9.87 -15.23 17.94
CA CYS A 81 -10.94 -14.60 17.16
C CYS A 81 -10.31 -14.05 15.89
N LEU A 82 -10.73 -14.56 14.75
CA LEU A 82 -10.20 -14.21 13.44
C LEU A 82 -11.29 -13.57 12.61
N ASN A 83 -10.92 -12.49 11.94
CA ASN A 83 -11.75 -11.86 10.94
C ASN A 83 -12.20 -12.95 9.94
N PRO A 84 -13.51 -13.09 9.68
CA PRO A 84 -14.02 -14.07 8.74
C PRO A 84 -13.33 -14.04 7.37
N ASP A 85 -12.92 -12.86 6.91
CA ASP A 85 -12.20 -12.62 5.64
C ASP A 85 -10.76 -13.11 5.65
N ALA A 86 -10.13 -13.24 6.82
CA ALA A 86 -8.79 -13.81 6.93
C ALA A 86 -8.78 -15.35 6.81
N LEU A 87 -9.96 -15.98 6.94
CA LEU A 87 -10.10 -17.43 6.94
C LEU A 87 -10.57 -17.95 5.58
N THR A 88 -10.14 -19.17 5.28
CA THR A 88 -10.64 -20.02 4.19
C THR A 88 -10.98 -21.39 4.76
N LYS A 89 -12.15 -21.93 4.42
CA LYS A 89 -12.57 -23.27 4.88
C LYS A 89 -11.74 -24.34 4.17
N VAL A 90 -11.11 -25.22 4.93
CA VAL A 90 -10.31 -26.32 4.42
C VAL A 90 -11.20 -27.56 4.34
N GLY A 91 -11.32 -28.14 3.15
CA GLY A 91 -12.05 -29.39 2.92
C GLY A 91 -13.58 -29.26 2.85
N GLY A 92 -14.14 -28.04 2.81
CA GLY A 92 -15.54 -27.80 2.49
C GLY A 92 -15.69 -27.32 1.05
N ASP A 93 -16.44 -28.05 0.24
CA ASP A 93 -16.75 -27.71 -1.15
C ASP A 93 -17.44 -26.34 -1.24
N ASP A 94 -16.74 -25.32 -1.74
CA ASP A 94 -17.20 -23.93 -1.87
C ASP A 94 -18.00 -23.74 -3.18
N SER A 95 -18.91 -24.68 -3.46
CA SER A 95 -19.74 -24.68 -4.67
C SER A 95 -20.94 -23.72 -4.57
N THR A 96 -21.25 -23.18 -3.38
CA THR A 96 -22.45 -22.37 -3.11
C THR A 96 -22.22 -20.86 -3.01
N ALA A 97 -20.98 -20.38 -2.81
CA ALA A 97 -20.70 -18.94 -2.80
C ALA A 97 -20.85 -18.33 -4.20
N LEU A 98 -21.64 -17.25 -4.30
CA LEU A 98 -21.83 -16.48 -5.52
C LEU A 98 -20.64 -15.55 -5.75
N ARG A 99 -20.03 -15.64 -6.93
CA ARG A 99 -18.83 -14.90 -7.35
C ARG A 99 -19.11 -14.13 -8.64
N SER A 100 -18.33 -13.09 -8.90
CA SER A 100 -18.37 -12.39 -10.18
C SER A 100 -18.14 -13.39 -11.33
N GLY A 101 -19.05 -13.40 -12.29
CA GLY A 101 -19.06 -14.32 -13.42
C GLY A 101 -20.04 -15.50 -13.26
N ASP A 102 -20.54 -15.79 -12.07
CA ASP A 102 -21.52 -16.85 -11.82
C ASP A 102 -22.88 -16.54 -12.47
N TRP A 103 -23.61 -17.59 -12.84
CA TRP A 103 -24.98 -17.48 -13.31
C TRP A 103 -25.95 -17.70 -12.16
N VAL A 104 -26.97 -16.87 -12.08
CA VAL A 104 -27.94 -16.85 -10.98
C VAL A 104 -29.35 -16.67 -11.49
N ARG A 105 -30.33 -17.32 -10.85
CA ARG A 105 -31.75 -17.10 -11.06
C ARG A 105 -32.28 -16.16 -9.98
N VAL A 106 -32.96 -15.09 -10.41
CA VAL A 106 -33.70 -14.20 -9.50
C VAL A 106 -34.96 -14.92 -9.03
N SER A 107 -35.26 -14.84 -7.74
CA SER A 107 -36.50 -15.36 -7.16
C SER A 107 -37.73 -14.81 -7.90
N ASP A 108 -38.75 -15.64 -8.08
CA ASP A 108 -40.03 -15.29 -8.69
C ASP A 108 -41.04 -14.70 -7.69
N ASP A 109 -40.82 -14.91 -6.39
CA ASP A 109 -41.61 -14.31 -5.31
C ASP A 109 -41.33 -12.80 -5.18
N HIS A 110 -42.17 -12.00 -5.84
CA HIS A 110 -42.14 -10.54 -5.81
C HIS A 110 -42.13 -9.95 -4.39
N GLY A 111 -43.01 -10.45 -3.50
CA GLY A 111 -43.13 -9.91 -2.15
C GLY A 111 -41.89 -10.18 -1.31
N ARG A 112 -41.28 -11.35 -1.49
CA ARG A 112 -40.01 -11.71 -0.85
C ARG A 112 -38.86 -10.86 -1.35
N VAL A 113 -38.68 -10.72 -2.67
CA VAL A 113 -37.59 -9.90 -3.24
C VAL A 113 -37.73 -8.45 -2.81
N GLN A 114 -38.93 -7.86 -2.90
CA GLN A 114 -39.17 -6.48 -2.49
C GLN A 114 -38.80 -6.21 -1.02
N ARG A 115 -39.17 -7.11 -0.10
CA ARG A 115 -38.78 -6.97 1.33
C ARG A 115 -37.29 -7.15 1.55
N GLN A 116 -36.64 -8.06 0.83
CA GLN A 116 -35.21 -8.35 0.96
C GLN A 116 -34.31 -7.26 0.36
N GLN A 117 -34.86 -6.39 -0.49
CA GLN A 117 -34.15 -5.23 -1.04
C GLN A 117 -34.10 -4.02 -0.10
N ALA A 118 -34.85 -4.03 1.01
CA ALA A 118 -34.77 -2.96 2.00
C ALA A 118 -33.37 -2.94 2.65
N GLY A 119 -32.64 -1.85 2.48
CA GLY A 119 -31.24 -1.73 2.93
C GLY A 119 -30.20 -2.29 1.95
N HIS A 120 -30.63 -2.90 0.83
CA HIS A 120 -29.76 -3.57 -0.16
C HIS A 120 -30.10 -3.10 -1.60
N GLY A 121 -29.80 -1.84 -1.90
CA GLY A 121 -30.06 -1.22 -3.23
C GLY A 121 -31.51 -0.78 -3.49
N GLY A 122 -32.47 -1.16 -2.64
CA GLY A 122 -33.87 -0.77 -2.74
C GLY A 122 -34.65 -1.51 -3.83
N TRP A 123 -35.99 -1.42 -3.77
CA TRP A 123 -36.88 -1.97 -4.80
C TRP A 123 -37.38 -0.87 -5.73
N ASN A 124 -37.26 -1.11 -7.04
CA ASN A 124 -37.91 -0.33 -8.09
C ASN A 124 -38.89 -1.25 -8.87
N ASN A 125 -40.06 -0.75 -9.25
CA ASN A 125 -41.07 -1.48 -10.03
C ASN A 125 -40.53 -2.04 -11.37
N ASP A 126 -39.52 -1.41 -11.96
CA ASP A 126 -38.86 -1.93 -13.18
C ASP A 126 -38.13 -3.26 -12.94
N MET A 127 -37.76 -3.56 -11.69
CA MET A 127 -37.13 -4.82 -11.30
C MET A 127 -38.10 -6.00 -11.38
N ALA A 128 -39.42 -5.78 -11.37
CA ALA A 128 -40.41 -6.84 -11.52
C ALA A 128 -40.20 -7.68 -12.80
N ALA A 129 -39.70 -7.05 -13.86
CA ALA A 129 -39.38 -7.72 -15.13
C ALA A 129 -38.19 -8.70 -15.05
N SER A 130 -37.44 -8.70 -13.95
CA SER A 130 -36.27 -9.57 -13.72
C SER A 130 -36.59 -10.82 -12.87
N LEU A 131 -37.74 -10.84 -12.19
CA LEU A 131 -38.17 -11.96 -11.33
C LEU A 131 -38.27 -13.26 -12.13
N GLY A 132 -37.77 -14.36 -11.55
CA GLY A 132 -37.75 -15.68 -12.18
C GLY A 132 -36.75 -15.87 -13.33
N LYS A 133 -36.07 -14.80 -13.78
CA LYS A 133 -35.11 -14.86 -14.91
C LYS A 133 -33.70 -15.19 -14.44
N VAL A 134 -32.90 -15.72 -15.36
CA VAL A 134 -31.49 -16.01 -15.15
C VAL A 134 -30.66 -14.81 -15.61
N GLY A 135 -29.70 -14.41 -14.79
CA GLY A 135 -28.75 -13.35 -15.06
C GLY A 135 -27.33 -13.73 -14.66
N ARG A 136 -26.37 -12.90 -15.06
CA ARG A 136 -24.95 -13.11 -14.74
C ARG A 136 -24.50 -12.12 -13.68
N VAL A 137 -23.85 -12.61 -12.63
CA VAL A 137 -23.25 -11.76 -11.59
C VAL A 137 -22.10 -10.99 -12.23
N VAL A 138 -22.23 -9.67 -12.30
CA VAL A 138 -21.24 -8.76 -12.86
C VAL A 138 -20.24 -8.33 -11.78
N HIS A 139 -20.73 -8.11 -10.56
CA HIS A 139 -19.91 -7.62 -9.45
C HIS A 139 -20.52 -8.02 -8.11
N VAL A 140 -19.66 -8.37 -7.15
CA VAL A 140 -20.01 -8.66 -5.75
C VAL A 140 -19.47 -7.52 -4.89
N PHE A 141 -20.33 -6.85 -4.13
CA PHE A 141 -19.94 -5.76 -3.24
C PHE A 141 -19.41 -6.30 -1.89
N PRO A 142 -18.62 -5.49 -1.14
CA PRO A 142 -18.09 -5.91 0.17
C PRO A 142 -19.15 -6.26 1.22
N ASP A 143 -20.34 -5.67 1.13
CA ASP A 143 -21.53 -5.98 1.95
C ASP A 143 -22.33 -7.21 1.45
N ARG A 144 -21.82 -7.89 0.41
CA ARG A 144 -22.39 -9.04 -0.31
C ARG A 144 -23.56 -8.73 -1.24
N ASP A 145 -23.89 -7.47 -1.52
CA ASP A 145 -24.83 -7.16 -2.58
C ASP A 145 -24.31 -7.58 -3.96
N MET A 146 -25.22 -8.01 -4.82
CA MET A 146 -24.89 -8.63 -6.11
C MET A 146 -25.39 -7.77 -7.25
N LYS A 147 -24.47 -7.22 -8.06
CA LYS A 147 -24.83 -6.63 -9.35
C LYS A 147 -25.04 -7.74 -10.36
N VAL A 148 -26.27 -7.94 -10.82
CA VAL A 148 -26.64 -9.00 -11.76
C VAL A 148 -27.18 -8.37 -13.05
N ASP A 149 -26.59 -8.76 -14.19
CA ASP A 149 -27.13 -8.47 -15.51
C ASP A 149 -28.22 -9.48 -15.87
N VAL A 150 -29.46 -9.01 -15.96
CA VAL A 150 -30.63 -9.80 -16.37
C VAL A 150 -31.15 -9.25 -17.69
N GLY A 151 -30.71 -9.86 -18.81
CA GLY A 151 -31.18 -9.49 -20.15
C GLY A 151 -30.72 -8.12 -20.64
N GLY A 152 -29.50 -7.70 -20.29
CA GLY A 152 -28.88 -6.43 -20.71
C GLY A 152 -29.17 -5.26 -19.78
N ARG A 153 -29.84 -5.50 -18.64
CA ARG A 153 -30.09 -4.50 -17.59
C ARG A 153 -29.49 -5.00 -16.28
N VAL A 154 -28.70 -4.14 -15.65
CA VAL A 154 -27.96 -4.48 -14.43
C VAL A 154 -28.71 -3.96 -13.21
N TRP A 155 -28.98 -4.86 -12.27
CA TRP A 155 -29.68 -4.57 -11.03
C TRP A 155 -28.85 -5.00 -9.83
N CYS A 156 -29.03 -4.33 -8.69
CA CYS A 156 -28.43 -4.73 -7.42
C CYS A 156 -29.42 -5.62 -6.68
N PHE A 157 -29.01 -6.83 -6.31
CA PHE A 157 -29.84 -7.77 -5.56
C PHE A 157 -29.17 -8.17 -4.26
N ASN A 158 -29.98 -8.28 -3.22
CA ASN A 158 -29.64 -9.08 -2.06
C ASN A 158 -29.35 -10.53 -2.51
N PRO A 159 -28.22 -11.15 -2.12
CA PRO A 159 -27.89 -12.51 -2.52
C PRO A 159 -28.92 -13.56 -2.09
N ALA A 160 -29.71 -13.30 -1.04
CA ALA A 160 -30.81 -14.19 -0.62
C ALA A 160 -31.99 -14.24 -1.61
N SER A 161 -32.05 -13.30 -2.56
CA SER A 161 -33.01 -13.27 -3.67
C SER A 161 -32.49 -14.02 -4.91
N LEU A 162 -31.29 -14.60 -4.86
CA LEU A 162 -30.60 -15.22 -5.98
C LEU A 162 -30.30 -16.70 -5.70
N THR A 163 -30.41 -17.53 -6.72
CA THR A 163 -30.01 -18.95 -6.66
C THR A 163 -28.97 -19.23 -7.73
N LYS A 164 -27.79 -19.76 -7.35
CA LYS A 164 -26.74 -20.14 -8.32
C LYS A 164 -27.29 -21.20 -9.27
N VAL A 165 -27.07 -20.99 -10.56
CA VAL A 165 -27.43 -21.94 -11.63
C VAL A 165 -26.21 -22.17 -12.52
N SER A 166 -26.14 -23.33 -13.17
CA SER A 166 -25.13 -23.56 -14.20
C SER A 166 -25.31 -22.57 -15.35
N ALA A 167 -24.21 -22.18 -16.00
CA ALA A 167 -24.28 -21.42 -17.24
C ALA A 167 -25.25 -22.09 -18.22
N PRO A 168 -26.15 -21.35 -18.89
CA PRO A 168 -27.04 -21.94 -19.87
C PRO A 168 -26.22 -22.70 -20.91
N GLY A 169 -26.31 -24.04 -20.93
CA GLY A 169 -25.58 -24.92 -21.87
C GLY A 169 -24.38 -25.72 -21.32
N GLY A 170 -24.05 -25.65 -20.02
CA GLY A 170 -22.85 -26.30 -19.48
C GLY A 170 -22.92 -27.83 -19.33
N GLY A 171 -22.41 -28.58 -20.31
CA GLY A 171 -22.10 -30.01 -20.19
C GLY A 171 -21.01 -30.47 -21.16
N GLY A 172 -19.76 -30.59 -20.68
CA GLY A 172 -18.70 -31.43 -21.26
C GLY A 172 -17.79 -30.83 -22.35
N ASN A 173 -16.46 -30.95 -22.14
CA ASN A 173 -15.35 -30.80 -23.09
C ASN A 173 -14.86 -29.38 -23.46
N ARG A 174 -13.82 -28.90 -22.75
CA ARG A 174 -12.94 -27.83 -23.23
C ARG A 174 -12.08 -28.37 -24.39
N LEU A 175 -12.37 -27.95 -25.62
CA LEU A 175 -11.64 -28.33 -26.84
C LEU A 175 -10.31 -27.57 -26.97
N SER A 176 -9.27 -28.24 -27.46
CA SER A 176 -7.95 -27.67 -27.76
C SER A 176 -7.56 -27.88 -29.22
N VAL A 177 -6.70 -27.01 -29.77
CA VAL A 177 -6.17 -27.18 -31.13
C VAL A 177 -5.41 -28.51 -31.22
N GLY A 178 -5.79 -29.35 -32.18
CA GLY A 178 -5.26 -30.69 -32.38
C GLY A 178 -6.18 -31.82 -31.92
N ASP A 179 -7.24 -31.54 -31.17
CA ASP A 179 -8.21 -32.54 -30.73
C ASP A 179 -8.99 -33.14 -31.92
N LEU A 180 -9.32 -34.43 -31.83
CA LEU A 180 -10.25 -35.09 -32.74
C LEU A 180 -11.66 -34.98 -32.18
N VAL A 181 -12.59 -34.48 -32.99
CA VAL A 181 -13.98 -34.22 -32.57
C VAL A 181 -14.95 -34.77 -33.60
N LYS A 182 -16.08 -35.29 -33.13
CA LYS A 182 -17.21 -35.71 -33.94
C LYS A 182 -18.29 -34.63 -33.94
N ILE A 183 -18.88 -34.35 -35.10
CA ILE A 183 -19.97 -33.37 -35.22
C ILE A 183 -21.30 -34.09 -34.94
N ASP A 184 -21.95 -33.79 -33.82
CA ASP A 184 -23.12 -34.52 -33.33
C ASP A 184 -24.46 -33.82 -33.62
N GLY A 185 -25.34 -34.55 -34.31
CA GLY A 185 -26.73 -34.16 -34.52
C GLY A 185 -27.19 -34.26 -35.97
N ASN A 186 -28.47 -33.98 -36.20
CA ASN A 186 -29.06 -33.88 -37.53
C ASN A 186 -29.03 -32.42 -38.05
N ALA A 187 -29.21 -32.23 -39.35
CA ALA A 187 -29.03 -30.93 -40.00
C ALA A 187 -29.95 -29.82 -39.46
N SER A 188 -31.18 -30.17 -39.03
CA SER A 188 -32.10 -29.21 -38.44
C SER A 188 -31.63 -28.71 -37.09
N ARG A 189 -31.15 -29.60 -36.22
CA ARG A 189 -30.65 -29.24 -34.88
C ARG A 189 -29.37 -28.41 -34.97
N VAL A 190 -28.41 -28.84 -35.80
CA VAL A 190 -27.12 -28.14 -35.94
C VAL A 190 -27.31 -26.77 -36.60
N ARG A 191 -28.23 -26.63 -37.55
CA ARG A 191 -28.58 -25.33 -38.15
C ARG A 191 -29.02 -24.32 -37.09
N THR A 192 -29.97 -24.67 -36.23
CA THR A 192 -30.47 -23.79 -35.18
C THR A 192 -29.37 -23.43 -34.17
N MET A 193 -28.53 -24.38 -33.78
CA MET A 193 -27.45 -24.14 -32.82
C MET A 193 -26.27 -23.33 -33.40
N GLN A 194 -26.21 -23.16 -34.72
CA GLN A 194 -25.15 -22.41 -35.40
C GLN A 194 -25.49 -20.91 -35.61
N GLU A 195 -26.72 -20.49 -35.30
CA GLU A 195 -27.14 -19.09 -35.36
C GLU A 195 -26.31 -18.25 -34.37
N GLY A 196 -25.65 -17.18 -34.86
CA GLY A 196 -24.71 -16.37 -34.07
C GLY A 196 -23.28 -16.92 -34.02
N HIS A 197 -23.04 -18.17 -34.42
CA HIS A 197 -21.73 -18.84 -34.34
C HIS A 197 -21.11 -19.14 -35.72
N GLY A 198 -21.35 -18.29 -36.72
CA GLY A 198 -20.80 -18.41 -38.08
C GLY A 198 -21.79 -18.92 -39.14
N GLY A 199 -23.01 -19.28 -38.74
CA GLY A 199 -24.11 -19.62 -39.64
C GLY A 199 -24.03 -21.03 -40.23
N TRP A 200 -25.15 -21.50 -40.80
CA TRP A 200 -25.25 -22.82 -41.42
C TRP A 200 -25.33 -22.71 -42.94
N VAL A 201 -24.45 -23.41 -43.65
CA VAL A 201 -24.56 -23.59 -45.11
C VAL A 201 -24.93 -25.02 -45.45
N PRO A 202 -25.74 -25.27 -46.50
CA PRO A 202 -26.19 -26.64 -46.85
C PRO A 202 -25.05 -27.66 -47.03
N ALA A 203 -23.88 -27.22 -47.52
CA ALA A 203 -22.69 -28.07 -47.68
C ALA A 203 -22.18 -28.67 -46.36
N MET A 204 -22.43 -28.02 -45.22
CA MET A 204 -22.07 -28.54 -43.90
C MET A 204 -22.89 -29.80 -43.54
N ALA A 205 -24.02 -30.08 -44.18
CA ALA A 205 -24.79 -31.32 -43.91
C ALA A 205 -23.94 -32.58 -44.14
N ALA A 206 -23.02 -32.55 -45.11
CA ALA A 206 -22.14 -33.67 -45.46
C ALA A 206 -21.03 -33.95 -44.42
N SER A 207 -20.90 -33.08 -43.41
CA SER A 207 -19.95 -33.18 -42.30
C SER A 207 -20.53 -33.81 -41.02
N LEU A 208 -21.87 -33.91 -40.94
CA LEU A 208 -22.55 -34.41 -39.74
C LEU A 208 -22.22 -35.89 -39.51
N GLY A 209 -21.93 -36.23 -38.26
CA GLY A 209 -21.52 -37.58 -37.84
C GLY A 209 -20.08 -37.96 -38.19
N GLN A 210 -19.34 -37.12 -38.93
CA GLN A 210 -17.95 -37.35 -39.29
C GLN A 210 -17.01 -36.85 -38.17
N VAL A 211 -15.79 -37.39 -38.15
CA VAL A 211 -14.73 -36.95 -37.24
C VAL A 211 -13.79 -35.99 -37.98
N GLY A 212 -13.56 -34.83 -37.39
CA GLY A 212 -12.62 -33.83 -37.89
C GLY A 212 -11.61 -33.42 -36.83
N ARG A 213 -10.57 -32.71 -37.25
CA ARG A 213 -9.52 -32.19 -36.36
C ARG A 213 -9.75 -30.71 -36.08
N VAL A 214 -9.67 -30.33 -34.81
CA VAL A 214 -9.74 -28.93 -34.39
C VAL A 214 -8.45 -28.22 -34.81
N VAL A 215 -8.57 -27.20 -35.65
CA VAL A 215 -7.43 -26.42 -36.19
C VAL A 215 -7.36 -25.01 -35.60
N ALA A 216 -8.45 -24.50 -35.02
CA ALA A 216 -8.47 -23.25 -34.25
C ALA A 216 -9.60 -23.26 -33.21
N VAL A 217 -9.36 -22.68 -32.03
CA VAL A 217 -10.37 -22.54 -30.96
C VAL A 217 -10.46 -21.05 -30.56
N GLY A 218 -11.66 -20.49 -30.67
CA GLY A 218 -12.02 -19.15 -30.18
C GLY A 218 -12.92 -19.22 -28.95
N ALA A 219 -13.28 -18.06 -28.39
CA ALA A 219 -14.08 -17.98 -27.16
C ALA A 219 -15.48 -18.59 -27.29
N ASP A 220 -16.05 -18.61 -28.49
CA ASP A 220 -17.43 -19.02 -28.80
C ASP A 220 -17.54 -19.94 -30.04
N ARG A 221 -16.44 -20.35 -30.66
CA ARG A 221 -16.41 -21.15 -31.90
C ARG A 221 -15.14 -21.97 -32.07
N ALA A 222 -15.25 -23.12 -32.72
CA ALA A 222 -14.10 -23.96 -33.07
C ALA A 222 -14.07 -24.25 -34.58
N LYS A 223 -12.90 -24.10 -35.20
CA LYS A 223 -12.69 -24.49 -36.60
C LYS A 223 -12.28 -25.95 -36.66
N VAL A 224 -13.07 -26.76 -37.35
CA VAL A 224 -12.85 -28.20 -37.51
C VAL A 224 -12.62 -28.52 -38.98
N GLU A 225 -11.50 -29.17 -39.27
CA GLU A 225 -11.14 -29.60 -40.62
C GLU A 225 -11.40 -31.09 -40.81
N ILE A 226 -12.10 -31.42 -41.89
CA ILE A 226 -12.48 -32.79 -42.23
C ILE A 226 -11.76 -33.17 -43.53
N PRO A 227 -10.98 -34.26 -43.54
CA PRO A 227 -10.25 -34.69 -44.73
C PRO A 227 -11.15 -34.79 -45.97
N GLY A 228 -10.78 -34.08 -47.05
CA GLY A 228 -11.51 -34.09 -48.33
C GLY A 228 -12.81 -33.28 -48.38
N LYS A 229 -13.21 -32.62 -47.28
CA LYS A 229 -14.49 -31.85 -47.19
C LYS A 229 -14.32 -30.41 -46.68
N GLY A 230 -13.07 -29.95 -46.55
CA GLY A 230 -12.72 -28.61 -46.08
C GLY A 230 -12.89 -28.42 -44.57
N GLY A 231 -12.64 -27.20 -44.10
CA GLY A 231 -12.74 -26.84 -42.68
C GLY A 231 -13.80 -25.78 -42.41
N TRP A 232 -14.69 -26.06 -41.45
CA TRP A 232 -15.84 -25.23 -41.10
C TRP A 232 -15.79 -24.77 -39.64
N LEU A 233 -16.45 -23.65 -39.35
CA LEU A 233 -16.62 -23.15 -37.98
C LEU A 233 -17.88 -23.76 -37.39
N TYR A 234 -17.73 -24.41 -36.23
CA TYR A 234 -18.83 -25.01 -35.49
C TYR A 234 -18.99 -24.36 -34.13
N ASN A 235 -20.23 -24.38 -33.66
CA ASN A 235 -20.54 -24.14 -32.25
C ASN A 235 -19.86 -25.28 -31.46
N PRO A 236 -19.04 -24.99 -30.43
CA PRO A 236 -18.37 -26.02 -29.65
C PRO A 236 -19.35 -27.06 -29.05
N ASP A 237 -20.61 -26.68 -28.80
CA ASP A 237 -21.64 -27.54 -28.21
C ASP A 237 -22.17 -28.62 -29.18
N VAL A 238 -21.87 -28.52 -30.48
CA VAL A 238 -22.18 -29.58 -31.46
C VAL A 238 -21.00 -30.52 -31.71
N LEU A 239 -19.91 -30.38 -30.95
CA LEU A 239 -18.68 -31.15 -31.10
C LEU A 239 -18.41 -32.02 -29.88
N THR A 240 -18.21 -33.32 -30.09
CA THR A 240 -17.79 -34.25 -29.02
C THR A 240 -16.37 -34.74 -29.27
N LYS A 241 -15.51 -34.62 -28.25
CA LYS A 241 -14.12 -35.07 -28.30
C LYS A 241 -14.04 -36.61 -28.37
N VAL A 242 -13.22 -37.13 -29.27
CA VAL A 242 -12.99 -38.57 -29.47
C VAL A 242 -11.70 -38.96 -28.74
N GLU A 243 -11.80 -39.79 -27.70
CA GLU A 243 -10.64 -40.30 -26.97
C GLU A 243 -9.92 -41.42 -27.73
N LYS A 244 -8.57 -41.40 -27.74
CA LYS A 244 -7.76 -42.49 -28.31
C LYS A 244 -7.55 -43.60 -27.28
N SER A 245 -7.86 -44.84 -27.65
CA SER A 245 -7.45 -46.03 -26.88
C SER A 245 -5.93 -46.20 -26.91
N ARG A 246 -5.35 -46.58 -25.75
CA ARG A 246 -3.94 -46.94 -25.58
C ARG A 246 -3.76 -48.45 -25.69
N SER A 247 -2.95 -48.86 -26.65
CA SER A 247 -2.18 -50.12 -26.73
C SER A 247 -0.94 -49.78 -27.59
N ASP A 248 0.26 -50.34 -27.45
CA ASP A 248 0.77 -51.44 -26.65
C ASP A 248 2.32 -51.32 -26.59
N SER A 249 2.87 -51.80 -25.47
CA SER A 249 4.17 -52.49 -25.26
C SER A 249 5.48 -52.17 -26.02
N SER A 250 6.51 -51.95 -25.18
CA SER A 250 7.88 -52.52 -25.21
C SER A 250 8.87 -52.17 -26.33
N SER A 251 10.06 -51.68 -25.96
CA SER A 251 11.29 -52.50 -25.85
C SER A 251 12.56 -51.63 -25.70
N SER A 252 13.52 -52.20 -24.99
CA SER A 252 14.86 -51.75 -24.65
C SER A 252 15.80 -51.58 -25.85
N ASN A 253 16.75 -50.64 -25.79
CA ASN A 253 18.17 -51.00 -25.91
C ASN A 253 19.13 -49.85 -25.54
N SER A 254 20.26 -50.30 -25.01
CA SER A 254 21.46 -49.62 -24.54
C SER A 254 22.48 -49.37 -25.66
N SER A 255 23.63 -48.80 -25.28
CA SER A 255 24.89 -48.56 -26.06
C SER A 255 24.94 -47.23 -26.83
N SER A 256 26.04 -46.50 -27.01
CA SER A 256 27.33 -46.25 -26.33
C SER A 256 28.21 -45.55 -27.38
N GLY A 257 28.91 -44.45 -27.01
CA GLY A 257 30.07 -43.90 -27.74
C GLY A 257 29.82 -43.37 -29.17
N SER A 258 30.58 -42.47 -29.76
CA SER A 258 31.77 -41.71 -29.36
C SER A 258 31.95 -40.56 -30.37
N SER A 259 32.52 -39.46 -29.89
CA SER A 259 33.43 -38.50 -30.55
C SER A 259 33.57 -38.43 -32.08
N THR A 260 33.52 -37.20 -32.61
CA THR A 260 34.53 -36.59 -33.51
C THR A 260 34.36 -35.06 -33.43
N SER A 261 35.26 -34.35 -32.74
CA SER A 261 36.42 -33.60 -33.29
C SER A 261 36.00 -32.41 -34.17
N SER A 262 35.91 -31.21 -33.58
CA SER A 262 36.98 -30.19 -33.57
C SER A 262 37.04 -29.35 -34.84
N SER A 263 36.65 -28.09 -34.72
CA SER A 263 37.26 -26.99 -35.47
C SER A 263 37.51 -25.85 -34.48
N SER A 264 38.72 -25.85 -33.94
CA SER A 264 39.31 -24.75 -33.20
C SER A 264 39.46 -23.54 -34.14
N SER A 265 38.84 -22.44 -33.77
CA SER A 265 39.27 -21.11 -34.19
C SER A 265 39.42 -20.29 -32.92
N GLY A 266 40.66 -19.94 -32.58
CA GLY A 266 41.03 -19.30 -31.33
C GLY A 266 40.31 -17.97 -31.15
N THR A 267 39.44 -17.91 -30.14
CA THR A 267 38.87 -16.67 -29.62
C THR A 267 39.44 -16.46 -28.22
N ALA A 268 40.11 -15.33 -28.02
CA ALA A 268 40.70 -14.93 -26.75
C ALA A 268 39.69 -15.10 -25.59
N GLU A 269 40.11 -15.76 -24.50
CA GLU A 269 39.27 -16.01 -23.33
C GLU A 269 38.70 -14.69 -22.78
N ILE A 270 37.38 -14.67 -22.56
CA ILE A 270 36.64 -13.55 -21.96
C ILE A 270 36.78 -13.67 -20.44
N SER A 271 37.24 -12.60 -19.79
CA SER A 271 37.50 -12.56 -18.34
C SER A 271 36.57 -11.58 -17.61
N VAL A 272 36.48 -11.70 -16.27
CA VAL A 272 35.76 -10.73 -15.43
C VAL A 272 36.31 -9.32 -15.68
N GLY A 273 35.42 -8.38 -15.97
CA GLY A 273 35.74 -7.00 -16.30
C GLY A 273 35.69 -6.66 -17.79
N ASP A 274 35.70 -7.64 -18.68
CA ASP A 274 35.64 -7.43 -20.13
C ASP A 274 34.29 -6.86 -20.58
N LEU A 275 34.34 -6.00 -21.61
CA LEU A 275 33.15 -5.57 -22.34
C LEU A 275 32.84 -6.60 -23.43
N VAL A 276 31.61 -7.08 -23.43
CA VAL A 276 31.15 -8.12 -24.35
C VAL A 276 29.82 -7.70 -24.97
N ARG A 277 29.64 -8.02 -26.24
CA ARG A 277 28.37 -7.86 -26.96
C ARG A 277 27.61 -9.17 -26.92
N VAL A 278 26.35 -9.12 -26.50
CA VAL A 278 25.43 -10.26 -26.57
C VAL A 278 25.00 -10.45 -28.02
N SER A 279 24.94 -11.69 -28.49
CA SER A 279 24.43 -12.02 -29.83
C SER A 279 23.04 -11.43 -30.05
N SER A 280 22.77 -10.91 -31.25
CA SER A 280 21.44 -10.41 -31.62
C SER A 280 20.48 -11.50 -32.10
N ASP A 281 20.98 -12.72 -32.29
CA ASP A 281 20.20 -13.86 -32.78
C ASP A 281 19.54 -14.61 -31.61
N ALA A 282 18.25 -14.33 -31.39
CA ALA A 282 17.46 -14.96 -30.34
C ALA A 282 17.37 -16.49 -30.49
N GLY A 283 17.34 -17.01 -31.72
CA GLY A 283 17.30 -18.45 -31.97
C GLY A 283 18.60 -19.12 -31.53
N ARG A 284 19.74 -18.50 -31.85
CA ARG A 284 21.07 -18.95 -31.45
C ARG A 284 21.25 -18.92 -29.92
N VAL A 285 20.88 -17.82 -29.25
CA VAL A 285 21.01 -17.72 -27.78
C VAL A 285 20.10 -18.71 -27.06
N ARG A 286 18.87 -18.94 -27.54
CA ARG A 286 17.95 -19.96 -27.00
C ARG A 286 18.53 -21.37 -27.04
N VAL A 287 19.24 -21.71 -28.12
CA VAL A 287 19.89 -23.03 -28.25
C VAL A 287 21.10 -23.12 -27.32
N LEU A 288 21.95 -22.09 -27.28
CA LEU A 288 23.17 -22.07 -26.47
C LEU A 288 22.91 -22.05 -24.95
N GLN A 289 21.75 -21.54 -24.51
CA GLN A 289 21.37 -21.56 -23.09
C GLN A 289 20.83 -22.89 -22.57
N ARG A 290 20.64 -23.90 -23.44
CA ARG A 290 20.22 -25.23 -22.97
C ARG A 290 21.35 -25.88 -22.18
N GLY A 291 21.11 -26.12 -20.90
CA GLY A 291 22.10 -26.69 -19.97
C GLY A 291 22.94 -25.64 -19.23
N HIS A 292 22.80 -24.36 -19.57
CA HIS A 292 23.58 -23.24 -19.04
C HIS A 292 22.64 -22.15 -18.52
N GLY A 293 21.93 -22.39 -17.41
CA GLY A 293 20.97 -21.43 -16.81
C GLY A 293 19.61 -21.24 -17.53
N GLY A 294 19.45 -21.73 -18.76
CA GLY A 294 18.18 -21.73 -19.49
C GLY A 294 17.82 -20.38 -20.15
N TRP A 295 16.78 -20.40 -20.98
CA TRP A 295 16.25 -19.20 -21.66
C TRP A 295 15.00 -18.69 -20.95
N ASN A 296 14.94 -17.38 -20.70
CA ASN A 296 13.70 -16.68 -20.38
C ASN A 296 13.45 -15.57 -21.41
N ASP A 297 12.17 -15.25 -21.68
CA ASP A 297 11.84 -14.29 -22.74
C ASP A 297 12.29 -12.84 -22.43
N ARG A 298 12.61 -12.51 -21.17
CA ARG A 298 13.21 -11.21 -20.84
C ARG A 298 14.64 -11.06 -21.35
N MET A 299 15.33 -12.16 -21.66
CA MET A 299 16.67 -12.12 -22.28
C MET A 299 16.66 -11.47 -23.67
N LEU A 300 15.48 -11.34 -24.32
CA LEU A 300 15.31 -10.52 -25.54
C LEU A 300 15.79 -9.08 -25.34
N GLU A 301 15.62 -8.55 -24.13
CA GLU A 301 16.01 -7.18 -23.77
C GLU A 301 17.52 -6.97 -23.79
N ALA A 302 18.31 -8.04 -23.68
CA ALA A 302 19.78 -7.99 -23.61
C ALA A 302 20.46 -8.30 -24.96
N LEU A 303 19.74 -8.86 -25.94
CA LEU A 303 20.30 -9.25 -27.25
C LEU A 303 20.85 -8.04 -28.01
N GLY A 304 22.02 -8.21 -28.64
CA GLY A 304 22.70 -7.18 -29.44
C GLY A 304 23.37 -6.05 -28.65
N LYS A 305 23.13 -5.96 -27.34
CA LYS A 305 23.67 -4.92 -26.45
C LYS A 305 25.07 -5.28 -25.95
N VAL A 306 25.79 -4.25 -25.51
CA VAL A 306 27.11 -4.41 -24.88
C VAL A 306 26.93 -4.36 -23.38
N GLY A 307 27.48 -5.35 -22.68
CA GLY A 307 27.51 -5.41 -21.22
C GLY A 307 28.90 -5.69 -20.69
N ARG A 308 29.05 -5.62 -19.37
CA ARG A 308 30.31 -5.93 -18.68
C ARG A 308 30.21 -7.26 -17.97
N VAL A 309 31.20 -8.13 -18.16
CA VAL A 309 31.28 -9.40 -17.42
C VAL A 309 31.59 -9.10 -15.95
N VAL A 310 30.68 -9.46 -15.05
CA VAL A 310 30.79 -9.22 -13.60
C VAL A 310 31.27 -10.46 -12.87
N LYS A 311 30.93 -11.64 -13.37
CA LYS A 311 31.28 -12.92 -12.77
C LYS A 311 31.40 -14.00 -13.84
N VAL A 312 32.35 -14.90 -13.67
CA VAL A 312 32.46 -16.17 -14.39
C VAL A 312 32.38 -17.26 -13.33
N ASP A 313 31.52 -18.27 -13.50
CA ASP A 313 31.38 -19.39 -12.58
C ASP A 313 32.26 -20.59 -12.98
N SER A 314 32.12 -21.70 -12.22
CA SER A 314 32.96 -22.90 -12.37
C SER A 314 32.71 -23.69 -13.65
N ASP A 315 31.58 -23.48 -14.32
CA ASP A 315 31.18 -24.08 -15.60
C ASP A 315 31.30 -23.11 -16.79
N ASN A 316 32.02 -21.98 -16.58
CA ASN A 316 32.31 -20.92 -17.55
C ASN A 316 31.10 -20.11 -18.02
N ASP A 317 29.95 -20.18 -17.37
CA ASP A 317 28.85 -19.26 -17.63
C ASP A 317 29.18 -17.86 -17.10
N MET A 318 28.78 -16.86 -17.88
CA MET A 318 29.20 -15.48 -17.69
C MET A 318 28.01 -14.64 -17.25
N THR A 319 28.09 -14.08 -16.04
CA THR A 319 27.15 -13.04 -15.60
C THR A 319 27.56 -11.71 -16.20
N VAL A 320 26.74 -11.16 -17.09
CA VAL A 320 26.97 -9.92 -17.81
C VAL A 320 25.96 -8.87 -17.39
N HIS A 321 26.43 -7.72 -16.92
CA HIS A 321 25.61 -6.56 -16.59
C HIS A 321 25.25 -5.78 -17.86
N VAL A 322 23.96 -5.74 -18.20
CA VAL A 322 23.41 -5.02 -19.36
C VAL A 322 22.26 -4.15 -18.87
N ASP A 323 22.35 -2.83 -19.06
CA ASP A 323 21.31 -1.85 -18.71
C ASP A 323 20.74 -1.98 -17.29
N GLY A 324 21.62 -2.15 -16.29
CA GLY A 324 21.19 -2.22 -14.87
C GLY A 324 20.74 -3.61 -14.41
N THR A 325 20.73 -4.61 -15.30
CA THR A 325 20.30 -5.98 -15.01
C THR A 325 21.44 -6.96 -15.27
N ASP A 326 21.63 -7.92 -14.35
CA ASP A 326 22.62 -8.99 -14.49
C ASP A 326 21.99 -10.20 -15.18
N TRP A 327 22.60 -10.63 -16.28
CA TRP A 327 22.13 -11.75 -17.11
C TRP A 327 23.18 -12.85 -17.16
N LEU A 328 22.77 -14.11 -17.02
CA LEU A 328 23.65 -15.24 -17.21
C LEU A 328 23.66 -15.65 -18.70
N PHE A 329 24.85 -15.74 -19.28
CA PHE A 329 25.03 -16.11 -20.68
C PHE A 329 26.12 -17.17 -20.84
N ASN A 330 25.86 -18.13 -21.70
CA ASN A 330 26.87 -18.99 -22.28
C ASN A 330 27.90 -18.13 -23.06
N PRO A 331 29.22 -18.39 -22.90
CA PRO A 331 30.28 -17.63 -23.57
C PRO A 331 30.15 -17.56 -25.09
N GLY A 332 29.63 -18.62 -25.74
CA GLY A 332 29.42 -18.67 -27.19
C GLY A 332 28.33 -17.73 -27.70
N SER A 333 27.55 -17.13 -26.79
CA SER A 333 26.58 -16.07 -27.06
C SER A 333 27.18 -14.66 -26.94
N LEU A 334 28.45 -14.54 -26.55
CA LEU A 334 29.14 -13.29 -26.27
C LEU A 334 30.30 -13.05 -27.23
N THR A 335 30.58 -11.78 -27.54
CA THR A 335 31.72 -11.38 -28.36
C THR A 335 32.45 -10.22 -27.68
N ARG A 336 33.75 -10.39 -27.38
CA ARG A 336 34.56 -9.36 -26.71
C ARG A 336 34.67 -8.09 -27.56
N VAL A 337 34.60 -6.93 -26.92
CA VAL A 337 34.72 -5.61 -27.55
C VAL A 337 36.09 -5.02 -27.17
N SER A 338 37.01 -4.89 -28.14
CA SER A 338 38.33 -4.30 -27.93
C SER A 338 38.26 -2.77 -27.88
N SER A 339 38.88 -2.17 -26.87
CA SER A 339 38.94 -0.72 -26.67
C SER A 339 40.04 -0.07 -27.50
N GLY A 340 39.69 0.61 -28.59
CA GLY A 340 40.60 1.53 -29.30
C GLY A 340 40.12 1.99 -30.69
N GLY A 341 39.89 3.30 -30.83
CA GLY A 341 39.98 4.01 -32.11
C GLY A 341 38.67 4.32 -32.85
N SER A 342 38.30 5.61 -32.88
CA SER A 342 37.40 6.17 -33.88
C SER A 342 38.01 6.02 -35.28
N GLN A 343 37.39 5.24 -36.16
CA GLN A 343 37.43 5.45 -37.62
C GLN A 343 36.13 4.97 -38.28
N ALA A 344 35.83 5.62 -39.40
CA ALA A 344 34.55 5.68 -40.09
C ALA A 344 33.98 4.32 -40.54
N ALA A 345 32.65 4.21 -40.50
CA ALA A 345 31.92 3.14 -41.17
C ALA A 345 32.10 3.24 -42.70
N PRO A 346 32.19 2.09 -43.40
CA PRO A 346 32.29 2.05 -44.86
C PRO A 346 30.96 2.50 -45.50
N LYS A 347 31.05 3.18 -46.64
CA LYS A 347 29.89 3.57 -47.47
C LYS A 347 28.98 2.37 -47.74
N PRO A 348 27.67 2.43 -47.42
CA PRO A 348 26.70 1.59 -48.08
C PRO A 348 26.40 2.18 -49.47
N SER A 349 26.60 1.36 -50.48
CA SER A 349 26.07 1.51 -51.82
C SER A 349 24.53 1.58 -51.79
N SER A 350 23.99 2.47 -52.63
CA SER A 350 22.61 2.54 -53.13
C SER A 350 21.46 2.70 -52.12
N ALA A 351 21.09 3.96 -51.89
CA ALA A 351 19.74 4.51 -51.75
C ALA A 351 18.58 3.57 -51.38
N GLU A 352 18.21 3.58 -50.09
CA GLU A 352 16.80 3.48 -49.70
C GLU A 352 16.37 4.83 -49.12
N LYS A 353 15.51 5.53 -49.86
CA LYS A 353 14.85 6.75 -49.39
C LYS A 353 13.96 6.37 -48.20
N THR A 354 14.23 6.88 -47.00
CA THR A 354 13.29 6.85 -45.87
C THR A 354 12.07 7.71 -46.22
N SER A 355 11.08 7.14 -46.90
CA SER A 355 9.79 7.77 -47.13
C SER A 355 8.99 7.80 -45.83
N MET A 356 8.49 8.98 -45.46
CA MET A 356 7.51 9.15 -44.39
C MET A 356 6.28 8.27 -44.68
N CYS A 357 5.62 7.74 -43.64
CA CYS A 357 4.35 7.03 -43.84
C CYS A 357 3.31 7.97 -44.46
N ALA A 358 2.32 7.41 -45.16
CA ALA A 358 1.20 8.20 -45.65
C ALA A 358 0.31 8.63 -44.47
N LYS A 359 -0.29 9.82 -44.56
CA LYS A 359 -1.23 10.32 -43.55
C LYS A 359 -2.36 9.30 -43.29
N GLY A 360 -2.66 9.04 -42.03
CA GLY A 360 -3.58 8.01 -41.54
C GLY A 360 -2.98 6.61 -41.35
N THR A 361 -1.70 6.40 -41.71
CA THR A 361 -1.06 5.06 -41.66
C THR A 361 0.09 4.97 -40.65
N HIS A 362 0.27 6.01 -39.84
CA HIS A 362 1.28 6.07 -38.80
C HIS A 362 0.87 5.21 -37.60
N GLN A 363 1.85 4.54 -36.99
CA GLN A 363 1.65 3.70 -35.83
C GLN A 363 2.39 4.33 -34.64
N TRP A 364 1.62 4.91 -33.72
CA TRP A 364 2.15 5.69 -32.60
C TRP A 364 2.40 4.79 -31.38
N ASN A 365 3.53 4.99 -30.70
CA ASN A 365 3.87 4.25 -29.49
C ASN A 365 4.09 5.18 -28.28
N LYS A 366 3.52 4.79 -27.13
CA LYS A 366 3.71 5.45 -25.84
C LYS A 366 4.86 4.78 -25.10
N ASP A 367 6.08 5.30 -25.30
CA ASP A 367 7.30 4.85 -24.61
C ASP A 367 8.10 6.08 -24.11
N LYS A 368 9.43 6.04 -24.06
CA LYS A 368 10.30 7.20 -23.83
C LYS A 368 10.40 8.05 -25.11
N CYS A 369 10.38 9.37 -24.96
CA CYS A 369 10.54 10.31 -26.07
C CYS A 369 11.79 10.00 -26.89
N LYS A 370 11.69 10.17 -28.21
CA LYS A 370 12.80 10.05 -29.16
C LYS A 370 13.07 11.37 -29.86
N VAL A 371 14.15 11.44 -30.63
CA VAL A 371 14.46 12.56 -31.51
C VAL A 371 13.82 12.26 -32.88
N CYS A 372 12.94 13.13 -33.37
CA CYS A 372 12.24 12.93 -34.63
C CYS A 372 13.24 12.80 -35.79
N LYS A 373 13.06 11.80 -36.65
CA LYS A 373 13.91 11.57 -37.83
C LYS A 373 13.85 12.69 -38.87
N PHE A 374 12.83 13.55 -38.81
CA PHE A 374 12.55 14.59 -39.80
C PHE A 374 12.86 16.00 -39.27
N CYS A 375 12.19 16.44 -38.19
CA CYS A 375 12.44 17.77 -37.61
C CYS A 375 13.60 17.83 -36.61
N LYS A 376 14.18 16.68 -36.22
CA LYS A 376 15.28 16.56 -35.25
C LYS A 376 14.95 17.08 -33.83
N LYS A 377 13.68 17.35 -33.52
CA LYS A 377 13.19 17.75 -32.20
C LYS A 377 12.65 16.56 -31.42
N CYS A 378 12.41 16.72 -30.11
CA CYS A 378 11.76 15.70 -29.29
C CYS A 378 10.39 15.31 -29.87
N THR A 379 10.13 14.01 -30.01
CA THR A 379 8.85 13.49 -30.56
C THR A 379 7.66 13.74 -29.65
N GLY A 380 7.86 13.85 -28.33
CA GLY A 380 6.79 14.10 -27.36
C GLY A 380 6.66 15.56 -26.89
N TYR A 381 7.76 16.32 -26.83
CA TYR A 381 7.76 17.69 -26.28
C TYR A 381 8.19 18.76 -27.28
N GLY A 382 8.49 18.39 -28.53
CA GLY A 382 8.97 19.31 -29.55
C GLY A 382 10.17 20.14 -29.07
N GLY A 383 10.17 21.43 -29.40
CA GLY A 383 11.21 22.37 -28.95
C GLY A 383 11.11 22.81 -27.49
N LYS A 384 10.07 22.39 -26.75
CA LYS A 384 9.89 22.70 -25.31
C LYS A 384 10.58 21.67 -24.40
N CYS A 385 11.31 20.72 -24.98
CA CYS A 385 11.98 19.66 -24.24
C CYS A 385 13.08 20.23 -23.31
N VAL A 386 12.98 19.92 -22.01
CA VAL A 386 13.94 20.37 -20.97
C VAL A 386 15.38 19.97 -21.28
N GLU A 387 15.58 18.81 -21.89
CA GLU A 387 16.91 18.34 -22.26
C GLU A 387 17.46 19.05 -23.51
N GLU A 388 16.59 19.64 -24.35
CA GLU A 388 17.01 20.44 -25.53
C GLU A 388 17.59 21.79 -25.10
N ALA A 389 17.01 22.41 -24.06
CA ALA A 389 17.50 23.66 -23.46
C ALA A 389 18.87 23.51 -22.77
N LYS A 390 19.29 22.29 -22.41
CA LYS A 390 20.54 22.01 -21.66
C LYS A 390 21.77 21.79 -22.56
N GLY A 391 21.65 21.84 -23.89
CA GLY A 391 22.78 21.84 -24.82
C GLY A 391 23.73 20.63 -24.75
N ARG A 392 23.28 19.46 -24.25
CA ARG A 392 24.15 18.28 -24.09
C ARG A 392 24.42 17.54 -25.41
N LEU A 393 25.69 17.15 -25.56
CA LEU A 393 26.30 16.45 -26.70
C LEU A 393 25.60 15.10 -27.04
N LEU A 394 25.51 14.82 -28.36
CA LEU A 394 25.17 13.55 -29.04
C LEU A 394 23.70 13.08 -29.05
N ARG A 395 22.79 13.92 -29.56
CA ARG A 395 21.45 13.49 -30.02
C ARG A 395 21.49 13.12 -31.51
N PHE A 396 20.99 11.93 -31.87
CA PHE A 396 20.87 11.50 -33.25
C PHE A 396 19.40 11.24 -33.63
N PRO A 397 18.95 11.59 -34.85
CA PRO A 397 17.57 11.38 -35.28
C PRO A 397 17.17 9.89 -35.18
N GLY A 398 16.03 9.62 -34.54
CA GLY A 398 15.51 8.29 -34.22
C GLY A 398 15.98 7.69 -32.89
N GLY A 399 16.95 8.31 -32.22
CA GLY A 399 17.45 7.89 -30.90
C GLY A 399 16.62 8.42 -29.72
N PRO A 400 16.83 7.91 -28.49
CA PRO A 400 16.14 8.38 -27.30
C PRO A 400 16.48 9.85 -27.00
N CYS A 401 15.47 10.64 -26.63
CA CYS A 401 15.63 12.07 -26.34
C CYS A 401 16.27 12.32 -24.96
N GLY A 402 16.12 11.37 -24.02
CA GLY A 402 16.66 11.49 -22.67
C GLY A 402 15.82 12.31 -21.68
N CYS A 403 14.72 12.93 -22.13
CA CYS A 403 13.83 13.71 -21.25
C CYS A 403 12.87 12.89 -20.39
N GLY A 404 12.86 11.57 -20.56
CA GLY A 404 11.97 10.64 -19.83
C GLY A 404 10.81 10.13 -20.68
N ALA A 405 9.66 9.92 -20.03
CA ALA A 405 8.45 9.38 -20.63
C ALA A 405 7.80 10.40 -21.58
N GLY A 406 7.26 9.94 -22.71
CA GLY A 406 6.48 10.75 -23.65
C GLY A 406 6.51 10.16 -25.06
N ASP A 407 5.69 10.68 -25.98
CA ASP A 407 5.44 10.03 -27.27
C ASP A 407 6.75 9.69 -28.02
N ALA A 408 6.96 8.42 -28.36
CA ALA A 408 8.19 7.92 -28.98
C ALA A 408 8.26 8.24 -30.48
N GLY A 409 7.20 8.85 -31.03
CA GLY A 409 7.03 9.04 -32.47
C GLY A 409 6.57 7.75 -33.15
N CYS A 410 6.24 7.85 -34.44
CA CYS A 410 5.69 6.72 -35.18
C CYS A 410 6.76 5.62 -35.34
N GLU A 411 6.41 4.38 -35.00
CA GLU A 411 7.32 3.23 -34.99
C GLU A 411 7.88 2.91 -36.38
N ARG A 412 7.11 3.23 -37.43
CA ARG A 412 7.46 2.92 -38.82
C ARG A 412 8.41 3.95 -39.43
N CYS A 413 8.06 5.24 -39.39
CA CYS A 413 8.85 6.32 -40.00
C CYS A 413 9.84 6.97 -39.02
N GLY A 414 9.62 6.89 -37.71
CA GLY A 414 10.34 7.69 -36.69
C GLY A 414 10.02 9.19 -36.72
N CYS A 415 8.90 9.58 -37.36
CA CYS A 415 8.41 10.94 -37.41
C CYS A 415 7.59 11.29 -36.16
N CYS A 416 7.68 12.54 -35.69
CA CYS A 416 6.76 13.09 -34.71
C CYS A 416 5.41 13.42 -35.36
N ARG A 417 4.35 13.55 -34.57
CA ARG A 417 2.98 13.84 -35.03
C ARG A 417 2.90 15.11 -35.88
N THR A 418 3.64 16.15 -35.47
CA THR A 418 3.77 17.39 -36.23
C THR A 418 4.35 17.18 -37.63
N CYS A 419 5.37 16.34 -37.76
CA CYS A 419 5.94 16.04 -39.08
C CYS A 419 5.01 15.16 -39.92
N ALA A 420 4.19 14.32 -39.29
CA ALA A 420 3.19 13.49 -39.97
C ALA A 420 1.96 14.29 -40.42
N GLY A 421 1.79 15.54 -39.97
CA GLY A 421 0.55 16.30 -40.18
C GLY A 421 -0.67 15.64 -39.51
N GLU A 422 -0.41 14.82 -38.50
CA GLU A 422 -1.35 14.13 -37.60
C GLU A 422 -1.16 14.62 -36.16
N ASP A 423 -0.70 15.86 -36.00
CA ASP A 423 -1.00 16.53 -34.74
C ASP A 423 -2.53 16.61 -34.66
N ASP A 424 -3.10 16.05 -33.60
CA ASP A 424 -4.34 16.56 -33.04
C ASP A 424 -4.03 17.95 -32.46
N SER A 425 -3.62 18.88 -33.33
CA SER A 425 -3.37 20.29 -32.98
C SER A 425 -4.66 21.04 -32.69
N ASP A 426 -5.76 20.31 -32.43
CA ASP A 426 -7.02 20.81 -31.87
C ASP A 426 -7.36 20.12 -30.53
N SER A 427 -6.48 19.32 -29.91
CA SER A 427 -6.75 18.71 -28.58
C SER A 427 -5.68 18.93 -27.51
N ASP A 428 -4.71 19.82 -27.75
CA ASP A 428 -3.87 20.41 -26.70
C ASP A 428 -4.07 21.94 -26.62
N GLU A 429 -5.31 22.41 -26.81
CA GLU A 429 -5.78 23.58 -26.06
C GLU A 429 -5.98 23.17 -24.59
N ASP A 430 -4.82 22.93 -23.99
CA ASP A 430 -4.43 22.86 -22.60
C ASP A 430 -5.56 23.17 -21.59
N ILE A 431 -5.77 22.27 -20.63
CA ILE A 431 -6.43 22.60 -19.35
C ILE A 431 -5.75 23.82 -18.71
N GLY A 432 -4.45 24.00 -18.95
CA GLY A 432 -3.71 25.20 -18.59
C GLY A 432 -3.97 26.41 -19.49
N GLY A 433 -4.61 26.27 -20.65
CA GLY A 433 -4.86 27.31 -21.65
C GLY A 433 -5.96 28.26 -21.22
N LEU A 434 -7.14 27.72 -20.89
CA LEU A 434 -8.24 28.50 -20.30
C LEU A 434 -7.81 29.10 -18.95
N MET A 435 -7.14 28.31 -18.10
CA MET A 435 -6.70 28.77 -16.78
C MET A 435 -5.56 29.81 -16.82
N ARG A 436 -4.63 29.74 -17.79
CA ARG A 436 -3.62 30.80 -18.02
C ARG A 436 -4.22 32.01 -18.75
N HIS A 437 -5.21 31.84 -19.61
CA HIS A 437 -5.99 32.97 -20.16
C HIS A 437 -6.74 33.73 -19.06
N LEU A 438 -7.28 33.04 -18.06
CA LEU A 438 -7.89 33.69 -16.89
C LEU A 438 -6.90 34.49 -16.06
N ALA A 439 -5.66 34.03 -15.95
CA ALA A 439 -4.58 34.80 -15.32
C ALA A 439 -4.08 35.98 -16.18
N ALA A 440 -4.41 36.01 -17.48
CA ALA A 440 -3.98 37.04 -18.43
C ALA A 440 -5.06 38.09 -18.77
N GLY A 441 -6.33 37.83 -18.44
CA GLY A 441 -7.48 38.69 -18.75
C GLY A 441 -7.57 39.96 -17.90
N ARG A 442 -7.59 41.13 -18.55
CA ARG A 442 -7.62 42.48 -17.95
C ARG A 442 -9.01 43.00 -17.55
N ASP A 443 -10.03 42.15 -17.41
CA ASP A 443 -11.36 42.53 -16.88
C ASP A 443 -11.58 41.89 -15.51
N GLN A 444 -10.83 42.40 -14.54
CA GLN A 444 -10.74 41.85 -13.18
C GLN A 444 -11.96 42.19 -12.30
N LEU A 445 -12.77 43.21 -12.59
CA LEU A 445 -13.72 43.71 -11.59
C LEU A 445 -14.94 42.81 -11.29
N THR A 446 -15.54 42.13 -12.28
CA THR A 446 -16.84 41.44 -12.07
C THR A 446 -16.73 39.97 -11.68
N VAL A 447 -15.66 39.30 -12.12
CA VAL A 447 -15.36 37.91 -11.72
C VAL A 447 -14.83 37.87 -10.28
N LEU A 448 -14.07 38.90 -9.86
CA LEU A 448 -13.61 39.07 -8.48
C LEU A 448 -14.78 39.20 -7.48
N ASP A 449 -15.76 40.07 -7.76
CA ASP A 449 -16.88 40.32 -6.83
C ASP A 449 -17.77 39.09 -6.63
N LEU A 450 -17.93 38.26 -7.67
CA LEU A 450 -18.71 37.02 -7.60
C LEU A 450 -17.97 35.88 -6.89
N LEU A 451 -16.64 35.81 -7.04
CA LEU A 451 -15.79 34.79 -6.40
C LEU A 451 -15.52 35.13 -4.93
N LYS A 452 -15.31 36.42 -4.58
CA LYS A 452 -15.26 36.89 -3.19
C LYS A 452 -16.55 36.58 -2.46
N ALA A 453 -17.69 36.85 -3.07
CA ALA A 453 -18.98 36.53 -2.45
C ALA A 453 -19.23 35.03 -2.29
N ALA A 454 -18.48 34.12 -2.94
CA ALA A 454 -18.56 32.68 -2.73
C ALA A 454 -17.66 32.19 -1.58
N LEU A 455 -16.47 32.79 -1.43
CA LEU A 455 -15.55 32.56 -0.30
C LEU A 455 -16.10 33.17 1.01
N GLU A 456 -16.61 34.40 0.96
CA GLU A 456 -17.19 35.12 2.11
C GLU A 456 -18.53 34.52 2.58
N ARG A 457 -19.25 33.78 1.71
CA ARG A 457 -20.52 33.10 2.06
C ARG A 457 -20.34 31.69 2.63
N SER A 458 -19.13 31.16 2.67
CA SER A 458 -18.79 29.97 3.44
C SER A 458 -18.56 30.31 4.93
N GLU A 459 -18.31 31.58 5.25
CA GLU A 459 -18.05 32.07 6.61
C GLU A 459 -19.19 32.98 7.07
N GLY A 460 -20.32 32.42 7.50
CA GLY A 460 -21.37 33.22 8.14
C GLY A 460 -22.72 32.54 8.21
N GLY A 461 -23.16 32.24 9.44
CA GLY A 461 -24.47 31.65 9.79
C GLY A 461 -25.72 32.51 9.50
N GLU A 462 -25.67 33.39 8.50
CA GLU A 462 -26.78 34.27 8.12
C GLU A 462 -27.63 33.76 6.94
N GLY A 463 -27.28 32.62 6.33
CA GLY A 463 -28.00 32.07 5.17
C GLY A 463 -29.22 31.19 5.49
N THR A 464 -29.34 30.63 6.69
CA THR A 464 -30.47 29.73 7.00
C THR A 464 -31.74 30.56 7.25
N PRO A 465 -32.81 30.37 6.45
CA PRO A 465 -34.06 31.09 6.65
C PRO A 465 -34.56 30.95 8.09
N ARG A 466 -35.09 32.02 8.69
CA ARG A 466 -35.61 31.99 10.07
C ARG A 466 -36.57 30.82 10.31
N GLY A 467 -37.40 30.50 9.30
CA GLY A 467 -38.34 29.38 9.35
C GLY A 467 -37.72 27.98 9.28
N ILE A 468 -36.43 27.83 8.98
CA ILE A 468 -35.68 26.56 9.06
C ILE A 468 -34.98 26.44 10.43
N LYS A 469 -34.54 27.56 11.04
CA LYS A 469 -33.88 27.58 12.36
C LYS A 469 -34.81 27.15 13.50
N THR A 470 -36.12 27.36 13.37
CA THR A 470 -37.13 27.07 14.41
C THR A 470 -37.73 25.66 14.34
N LEU A 471 -37.38 24.87 13.33
CA LEU A 471 -37.94 23.53 13.12
C LEU A 471 -37.28 22.49 14.02
N SER A 472 -38.05 21.47 14.39
CA SER A 472 -37.53 20.30 15.11
C SER A 472 -36.49 19.54 14.26
N PRO A 473 -35.58 18.76 14.86
CA PRO A 473 -34.65 17.90 14.12
C PRO A 473 -35.33 16.98 13.09
N GLU A 474 -36.52 16.47 13.41
CA GLU A 474 -37.33 15.59 12.55
C GLU A 474 -37.91 16.37 11.36
N GLU A 475 -38.53 17.53 11.60
CA GLU A 475 -39.08 18.39 10.55
C GLU A 475 -38.00 18.91 9.60
N ARG A 476 -36.81 19.26 10.13
CA ARG A 476 -35.66 19.63 9.30
C ARG A 476 -35.22 18.49 8.41
N ARG A 477 -35.19 17.28 8.97
CA ARG A 477 -34.82 16.06 8.24
C ARG A 477 -35.82 15.78 7.13
N GLU A 478 -37.12 15.85 7.40
CA GLU A 478 -38.17 15.67 6.39
C GLU A 478 -38.02 16.66 5.22
N LYS A 479 -37.86 17.96 5.52
CA LYS A 479 -37.60 18.97 4.49
C LYS A 479 -36.32 18.72 3.69
N LEU A 480 -35.26 18.23 4.34
CA LEU A 480 -34.04 17.83 3.64
C LEU A 480 -34.30 16.69 2.64
N TYR A 481 -35.09 15.69 3.03
CA TYR A 481 -35.44 14.56 2.16
C TYR A 481 -36.24 15.00 0.91
N GLU A 482 -37.04 16.06 0.99
CA GLU A 482 -37.73 16.65 -0.18
C GLU A 482 -36.77 17.21 -1.24
N HIS A 483 -35.54 17.57 -0.86
CA HIS A 483 -34.53 18.06 -1.80
C HIS A 483 -33.80 16.93 -2.54
N LEU A 484 -33.66 15.73 -1.96
CA LEU A 484 -32.87 14.64 -2.56
C LEU A 484 -33.32 14.26 -3.99
N PRO A 485 -34.63 14.19 -4.32
CA PRO A 485 -35.07 13.96 -5.70
C PRO A 485 -34.69 15.08 -6.68
N LYS A 486 -34.64 16.33 -6.21
CA LYS A 486 -34.21 17.48 -7.03
C LYS A 486 -32.71 17.38 -7.33
N MET A 487 -31.92 16.98 -6.33
CA MET A 487 -30.49 16.68 -6.50
C MET A 487 -30.28 15.59 -7.57
N SER A 488 -31.06 14.50 -7.53
CA SER A 488 -30.98 13.44 -8.53
C SER A 488 -31.26 13.94 -9.94
N LYS A 489 -32.32 14.74 -10.11
CA LYS A 489 -32.65 15.35 -11.41
C LYS A 489 -31.54 16.27 -11.92
N ALA A 490 -30.94 17.07 -11.04
CA ALA A 490 -29.82 17.93 -11.41
C ALA A 490 -28.62 17.11 -11.91
N ILE A 491 -28.26 16.03 -11.21
CA ILE A 491 -27.18 15.14 -11.61
C ILE A 491 -27.49 14.39 -12.92
N ASP A 492 -28.72 13.96 -13.14
CA ASP A 492 -29.11 13.31 -14.40
C ASP A 492 -29.06 14.29 -15.59
N MET A 493 -29.37 15.57 -15.34
CA MET A 493 -29.17 16.61 -16.36
C MET A 493 -27.69 16.82 -16.68
N VAL A 494 -26.81 16.86 -15.66
CA VAL A 494 -25.35 16.95 -15.83
C VAL A 494 -24.79 15.76 -16.62
N LYS A 495 -25.35 14.56 -16.43
CA LYS A 495 -24.94 13.35 -17.16
C LYS A 495 -25.35 13.40 -18.63
N SER A 496 -26.50 13.98 -18.95
CA SER A 496 -27.14 13.89 -20.28
C SER A 496 -26.87 15.07 -21.20
N LYS A 497 -26.56 16.27 -20.68
CA LYS A 497 -26.37 17.49 -21.47
C LYS A 497 -24.92 17.98 -21.37
N ARG A 498 -24.23 18.05 -22.52
CA ARG A 498 -22.83 18.50 -22.65
C ARG A 498 -22.62 19.35 -23.90
N ASP A 499 -23.49 20.33 -24.09
CA ASP A 499 -23.42 21.31 -25.16
C ASP A 499 -23.37 22.74 -24.60
N GLY A 500 -22.85 23.67 -25.39
CA GLY A 500 -22.67 25.08 -25.00
C GLY A 500 -23.96 25.80 -24.57
N GLY A 501 -25.09 25.48 -25.19
CA GLY A 501 -26.39 26.08 -24.86
C GLY A 501 -26.94 25.64 -23.50
N SER A 502 -26.54 24.45 -23.04
CA SER A 502 -26.98 23.90 -21.76
C SER A 502 -26.22 24.43 -20.54
N VAL A 503 -25.04 25.04 -20.73
CA VAL A 503 -24.11 25.40 -19.63
C VAL A 503 -24.75 26.34 -18.60
N SER A 504 -25.45 27.38 -19.05
CA SER A 504 -26.13 28.32 -18.14
C SER A 504 -27.24 27.64 -17.34
N THR A 505 -28.08 26.84 -18.01
CA THR A 505 -29.17 26.11 -17.34
C THR A 505 -28.64 25.10 -16.32
N ILE A 506 -27.55 24.41 -16.65
CA ILE A 506 -26.91 23.46 -15.73
C ILE A 506 -26.33 24.19 -14.52
N LYS A 507 -25.63 25.31 -14.73
CA LYS A 507 -25.14 26.17 -13.64
C LYS A 507 -26.28 26.53 -12.68
N ASP A 508 -27.36 27.12 -13.20
CA ASP A 508 -28.47 27.62 -12.37
C ASP A 508 -29.16 26.47 -11.63
N THR A 509 -29.32 25.31 -12.28
CA THR A 509 -29.91 24.12 -11.64
C THR A 509 -29.01 23.52 -10.57
N LEU A 510 -27.70 23.52 -10.76
CA LEU A 510 -26.72 23.09 -9.75
C LEU A 510 -26.74 24.01 -8.53
N GLU A 511 -26.84 25.33 -8.75
CA GLU A 511 -26.98 26.31 -7.68
C GLU A 511 -28.28 26.10 -6.90
N GLU A 512 -29.41 25.95 -7.58
CA GLU A 512 -30.72 25.77 -6.94
C GLU A 512 -30.85 24.42 -6.22
N SER A 513 -30.37 23.34 -6.83
CA SER A 513 -30.64 21.97 -6.38
C SER A 513 -29.56 21.39 -5.47
N LEU A 514 -28.34 21.95 -5.45
CA LEU A 514 -27.23 21.43 -4.64
C LEU A 514 -26.64 22.48 -3.71
N ASP A 515 -26.16 23.61 -4.25
CA ASP A 515 -25.49 24.65 -3.45
C ASP A 515 -26.45 25.35 -2.48
N GLY A 516 -27.66 25.69 -2.95
CA GLY A 516 -28.72 26.28 -2.13
C GLY A 516 -29.11 25.41 -0.92
N PRO A 517 -29.46 24.13 -1.12
CA PRO A 517 -29.71 23.20 -0.01
C PRO A 517 -28.50 23.03 0.92
N TYR A 518 -27.28 22.92 0.39
CA TYR A 518 -26.06 22.82 1.20
C TYR A 518 -25.87 23.99 2.17
N LYS A 519 -26.23 25.21 1.72
CA LYS A 519 -26.22 26.44 2.54
C LYS A 519 -27.40 26.52 3.50
N THR A 520 -28.56 26.03 3.08
CA THR A 520 -29.80 26.03 3.89
C THR A 520 -29.71 25.07 5.08
N PHE A 521 -29.02 23.94 4.92
CA PHE A 521 -28.86 22.89 5.92
C PHE A 521 -27.40 22.78 6.37
N PRO A 522 -26.92 23.67 7.26
CA PRO A 522 -25.50 23.77 7.58
C PRO A 522 -24.99 22.69 8.54
N LYS A 523 -25.87 21.90 9.17
CA LYS A 523 -25.44 20.92 10.20
C LYS A 523 -24.66 19.77 9.54
N LYS A 524 -23.61 19.30 10.21
CA LYS A 524 -22.75 18.16 9.82
C LYS A 524 -23.57 16.95 9.35
N ALA A 525 -24.54 16.52 10.16
CA ALA A 525 -25.39 15.36 9.84
C ALA A 525 -26.27 15.57 8.59
N GLU A 526 -26.74 16.79 8.34
CA GLU A 526 -27.58 17.11 7.18
C GLU A 526 -26.76 17.13 5.89
N ARG A 527 -25.59 17.78 5.92
CA ARG A 527 -24.65 17.81 4.79
C ARG A 527 -24.14 16.41 4.44
N LYS A 528 -23.89 15.57 5.45
CA LYS A 528 -23.52 14.17 5.26
C LYS A 528 -24.58 13.40 4.48
N ILE A 529 -25.87 13.54 4.83
CA ILE A 529 -26.98 12.88 4.11
C ILE A 529 -26.97 13.26 2.63
N MET A 530 -26.80 14.56 2.32
CA MET A 530 -26.74 15.03 0.93
C MET A 530 -25.50 14.50 0.19
N GLY A 531 -24.33 14.51 0.83
CA GLY A 531 -23.09 13.99 0.25
C GLY A 531 -23.14 12.48 -0.03
N ASP A 532 -23.68 11.69 0.91
CA ASP A 532 -23.87 10.25 0.75
C ASP A 532 -24.87 9.95 -0.37
N HIS A 533 -25.98 10.71 -0.45
CA HIS A 533 -26.94 10.61 -1.56
C HIS A 533 -26.27 10.87 -2.91
N LEU A 534 -25.46 11.94 -3.02
CA LEU A 534 -24.71 12.25 -4.24
C LEU A 534 -23.73 11.15 -4.62
N ALA A 535 -23.04 10.54 -3.66
CA ALA A 535 -22.15 9.41 -3.91
C ALA A 535 -22.94 8.25 -4.55
N ASN A 536 -24.08 7.89 -3.96
CA ASN A 536 -24.93 6.76 -4.38
C ASN A 536 -25.53 6.92 -5.79
N ILE A 537 -25.84 8.14 -6.21
CA ILE A 537 -26.40 8.39 -7.56
C ILE A 537 -25.33 8.65 -8.63
N GLY A 538 -24.05 8.46 -8.30
CA GLY A 538 -22.92 8.70 -9.21
C GLY A 538 -22.61 10.19 -9.44
N GLY A 539 -23.00 11.06 -8.50
CA GLY A 539 -22.78 12.50 -8.55
C GLY A 539 -21.30 12.89 -8.62
N ALA A 540 -20.44 12.20 -7.86
CA ALA A 540 -18.99 12.43 -7.88
C ALA A 540 -18.40 12.28 -9.30
N ARG A 541 -18.75 11.18 -9.99
CA ARG A 541 -18.32 10.94 -11.37
C ARG A 541 -18.95 11.92 -12.35
N ALA A 542 -20.25 12.18 -12.24
CA ALA A 542 -20.97 13.08 -13.13
C ALA A 542 -20.40 14.52 -13.09
N LEU A 543 -20.19 15.05 -11.89
CA LEU A 543 -19.61 16.37 -11.67
C LEU A 543 -18.15 16.42 -12.15
N THR A 544 -17.35 15.39 -11.90
CA THR A 544 -15.96 15.31 -12.37
C THR A 544 -15.88 15.28 -13.90
N ASP A 545 -16.73 14.49 -14.57
CA ASP A 545 -16.75 14.44 -16.03
C ASP A 545 -17.31 15.74 -16.63
N TYR A 546 -18.19 16.45 -15.91
CA TYR A 546 -18.64 17.79 -16.31
C TYR A 546 -17.59 18.88 -16.09
N LEU A 547 -16.78 18.77 -15.03
CA LEU A 547 -15.60 19.62 -14.87
C LEU A 547 -14.63 19.44 -16.05
N LYS A 548 -14.34 18.20 -16.45
CA LYS A 548 -13.49 17.92 -17.63
C LYS A 548 -14.05 18.54 -18.90
N PHE A 549 -15.37 18.41 -19.11
CA PHE A 549 -16.06 19.07 -20.23
C PHE A 549 -15.85 20.58 -20.18
N LEU A 550 -16.16 21.26 -19.08
CA LEU A 550 -16.00 22.72 -18.95
C LEU A 550 -14.55 23.20 -19.13
N MET A 551 -13.56 22.34 -18.87
CA MET A 551 -12.14 22.67 -19.04
C MET A 551 -11.63 22.42 -20.47
N ASN A 552 -12.41 21.73 -21.32
CA ASN A 552 -12.00 21.32 -22.66
C ASN A 552 -12.46 22.31 -23.75
N GLY A 553 -11.82 23.48 -23.79
CA GLY A 553 -12.12 24.53 -24.77
C GLY A 553 -13.26 25.45 -24.36
N LYS A 554 -13.64 26.39 -25.25
CA LYS A 554 -14.72 27.36 -25.02
C LYS A 554 -16.04 26.84 -25.57
N HIS A 555 -17.03 26.64 -24.69
CA HIS A 555 -18.35 26.11 -25.05
C HIS A 555 -19.45 27.17 -25.04
N THR A 556 -19.28 28.23 -24.27
CA THR A 556 -20.26 29.31 -24.13
C THR A 556 -19.53 30.64 -23.90
N GLU A 557 -20.26 31.70 -23.57
CA GLU A 557 -19.65 32.95 -23.12
C GLU A 557 -18.70 32.71 -21.96
N GLU A 558 -17.50 33.29 -22.03
CA GLU A 558 -16.42 33.02 -21.10
C GLU A 558 -16.86 33.22 -19.64
N GLN A 559 -17.55 34.32 -19.35
CA GLN A 559 -18.09 34.58 -18.00
C GLN A 559 -19.06 33.50 -17.51
N VAL A 560 -19.92 32.96 -18.39
CA VAL A 560 -20.88 31.91 -18.03
C VAL A 560 -20.17 30.59 -17.76
N GLN A 561 -19.20 30.24 -18.61
CA GLN A 561 -18.40 29.04 -18.46
C GLN A 561 -17.60 29.04 -17.15
N LEU A 562 -16.98 30.18 -16.80
CA LEU A 562 -16.22 30.34 -15.57
C LEU A 562 -17.07 30.23 -14.32
N LYS A 563 -18.26 30.85 -14.32
CA LYS A 563 -19.22 30.72 -13.23
C LYS A 563 -19.62 29.25 -13.05
N CYS A 564 -19.91 28.55 -14.15
CA CYS A 564 -20.25 27.13 -14.08
C CYS A 564 -19.07 26.27 -13.56
N LEU A 565 -17.84 26.53 -14.01
CA LEU A 565 -16.64 25.86 -13.54
C LEU A 565 -16.45 26.05 -12.03
N HIS A 566 -16.63 27.28 -11.55
CA HIS A 566 -16.59 27.59 -10.13
C HIS A 566 -17.63 26.82 -9.33
N VAL A 567 -18.90 26.84 -9.77
CA VAL A 567 -19.99 26.10 -9.10
C VAL A 567 -19.65 24.62 -9.00
N VAL A 568 -19.21 23.99 -10.08
CA VAL A 568 -18.86 22.56 -10.08
C VAL A 568 -17.68 22.27 -9.13
N ARG A 569 -16.62 23.09 -9.14
CA ARG A 569 -15.49 22.93 -8.20
C ARG A 569 -15.91 23.12 -6.75
N SER A 570 -16.74 24.12 -6.46
CA SER A 570 -17.28 24.39 -5.13
C SER A 570 -18.10 23.20 -4.62
N LEU A 571 -18.95 22.61 -5.47
CA LEU A 571 -19.70 21.41 -5.12
C LEU A 571 -18.79 20.21 -4.82
N LEU A 572 -17.76 19.97 -5.63
CA LEU A 572 -16.79 18.90 -5.40
C LEU A 572 -16.04 19.09 -4.07
N TRP A 573 -15.64 20.33 -3.75
CA TRP A 573 -15.04 20.67 -2.46
C TRP A 573 -16.03 20.48 -1.31
N ASN A 574 -17.18 21.13 -1.34
CA ASN A 574 -18.18 21.11 -0.26
C ASN A 574 -18.66 19.68 0.06
N PHE A 575 -18.99 18.88 -0.94
CA PHE A 575 -19.46 17.52 -0.70
C PHE A 575 -18.34 16.54 -0.31
N SER A 576 -17.08 16.84 -0.66
CA SER A 576 -15.93 16.10 -0.13
C SER A 576 -15.67 16.39 1.36
N ASP A 577 -15.94 17.62 1.83
CA ASP A 577 -15.89 17.96 3.26
C ASP A 577 -17.01 17.25 4.04
N ALA A 578 -18.20 17.19 3.44
CA ALA A 578 -19.38 16.66 4.10
C ALA A 578 -19.46 15.14 4.19
N SER A 579 -18.87 14.40 3.25
CA SER A 579 -19.07 12.95 3.11
C SER A 579 -17.80 12.19 2.72
N PHE A 580 -17.45 11.20 3.55
CA PHE A 580 -16.41 10.23 3.22
C PHE A 580 -16.83 9.27 2.10
N GLU A 581 -18.12 8.96 1.94
CA GLU A 581 -18.63 8.19 0.80
C GLU A 581 -18.37 8.93 -0.51
N PHE A 582 -18.67 10.23 -0.53
CA PHE A 582 -18.40 11.07 -1.68
C PHE A 582 -16.90 11.13 -1.98
N CYS A 583 -16.03 11.26 -0.95
CA CYS A 583 -14.58 11.17 -1.10
C CYS A 583 -14.10 9.84 -1.72
N ARG A 584 -14.67 8.69 -1.33
CA ARG A 584 -14.33 7.39 -1.94
C ARG A 584 -14.67 7.35 -3.43
N GLU A 585 -15.82 7.90 -3.80
CA GLU A 585 -16.22 7.99 -5.21
C GLU A 585 -15.40 9.02 -6.01
N LEU A 586 -14.95 10.10 -5.37
CA LEU A 586 -14.03 11.07 -5.99
C LEU A 586 -12.68 10.42 -6.35
N GLY A 587 -12.15 9.52 -5.51
CA GLY A 587 -10.96 8.74 -5.84
C GLY A 587 -11.10 7.98 -7.16
N LYS A 588 -12.25 7.32 -7.37
CA LYS A 588 -12.57 6.54 -8.57
C LYS A 588 -12.93 7.40 -9.81
N SER A 589 -13.29 8.66 -9.59
CA SER A 589 -13.78 9.55 -10.66
C SER A 589 -12.66 10.10 -11.58
N GLY A 590 -11.40 10.05 -11.11
CA GLY A 590 -10.26 10.72 -11.74
C GLY A 590 -10.09 12.19 -11.33
N LEU A 591 -10.89 12.70 -10.38
CA LEU A 591 -10.76 14.08 -9.90
C LEU A 591 -9.39 14.35 -9.28
N LEU A 592 -8.84 13.40 -8.51
CA LEU A 592 -7.53 13.55 -7.86
C LEU A 592 -6.42 13.82 -8.89
N THR A 593 -6.50 13.25 -10.09
CA THR A 593 -5.57 13.54 -11.19
C THR A 593 -5.71 14.97 -11.70
N ILE A 594 -6.94 15.49 -11.81
CA ILE A 594 -7.21 16.87 -12.27
C ILE A 594 -6.65 17.87 -11.26
N VAL A 595 -7.04 17.74 -9.98
CA VAL A 595 -6.58 18.69 -8.95
C VAL A 595 -5.07 18.58 -8.70
N SER A 596 -4.48 17.40 -8.88
CA SER A 596 -3.03 17.25 -8.87
C SER A 596 -2.34 17.99 -10.03
N GLN A 597 -2.98 18.03 -11.19
CA GLN A 597 -2.46 18.77 -12.34
C GLN A 597 -2.64 20.27 -12.16
N ASP A 598 -3.72 20.73 -11.52
CA ASP A 598 -3.89 22.13 -11.11
C ASP A 598 -2.69 22.61 -10.28
N LEU A 599 -2.28 21.82 -9.27
CA LEU A 599 -1.10 22.12 -8.45
C LEU A 599 0.18 22.17 -9.30
N ALA A 600 0.38 21.22 -10.22
CA ALA A 600 1.54 21.22 -11.10
C ALA A 600 1.59 22.43 -12.05
N ASN A 601 0.43 22.90 -12.52
CA ASN A 601 0.32 24.02 -13.45
C ASN A 601 0.65 25.37 -12.81
N PHE A 602 0.45 25.49 -11.51
CA PHE A 602 0.66 26.73 -10.75
C PHE A 602 1.84 26.66 -9.77
N GLU A 603 2.71 25.67 -9.94
CA GLU A 603 3.97 25.61 -9.20
C GLU A 603 4.84 26.83 -9.55
N GLY A 604 5.17 27.63 -8.54
CA GLY A 604 5.94 28.87 -8.71
C GLY A 604 5.17 30.05 -9.31
N ALA A 605 3.86 29.94 -9.49
CA ALA A 605 3.01 31.06 -9.91
C ALA A 605 2.84 32.11 -8.77
N ASP A 606 2.41 33.33 -9.13
CA ASP A 606 2.00 34.32 -8.14
C ASP A 606 0.66 33.92 -7.51
N LEU A 607 0.74 33.27 -6.34
CA LEU A 607 -0.42 32.77 -5.60
C LEU A 607 -1.26 33.89 -4.97
N LYS A 608 -0.85 35.17 -5.06
CA LYS A 608 -1.70 36.32 -4.67
C LYS A 608 -2.79 36.61 -5.69
N HIS A 609 -2.68 36.09 -6.91
CA HIS A 609 -3.71 36.25 -7.92
C HIS A 609 -4.97 35.46 -7.52
N GLU A 610 -6.08 36.14 -7.26
CA GLU A 610 -7.28 35.56 -6.63
C GLU A 610 -7.82 34.30 -7.35
N VAL A 611 -7.80 34.27 -8.68
CA VAL A 611 -8.25 33.09 -9.45
C VAL A 611 -7.28 31.91 -9.30
N ILE A 612 -5.97 32.16 -9.31
CA ILE A 612 -4.95 31.10 -9.14
C ILE A 612 -5.04 30.55 -7.72
N HIS A 613 -5.14 31.45 -6.74
CA HIS A 613 -5.33 31.12 -5.34
C HIS A 613 -6.53 30.19 -5.14
N LEU A 614 -7.69 30.54 -5.68
CA LEU A 614 -8.91 29.73 -5.56
C LEU A 614 -8.76 28.33 -6.17
N VAL A 615 -8.12 28.22 -7.34
CA VAL A 615 -7.89 26.93 -8.00
C VAL A 615 -6.96 26.06 -7.16
N VAL A 616 -5.86 26.62 -6.67
CA VAL A 616 -4.90 25.92 -5.81
C VAL A 616 -5.52 25.55 -4.46
N LEU A 617 -6.25 26.47 -3.82
CA LEU A 617 -6.93 26.24 -2.55
C LEU A 617 -7.95 25.11 -2.67
N SER A 618 -8.84 25.18 -3.67
CA SER A 618 -9.83 24.12 -3.90
C SER A 618 -9.17 22.77 -4.22
N ALA A 619 -8.05 22.77 -4.95
CA ALA A 619 -7.29 21.55 -5.21
C ALA A 619 -6.71 20.95 -3.91
N LEU A 620 -6.02 21.76 -3.09
CA LEU A 620 -5.46 21.33 -1.81
C LEU A 620 -6.55 20.87 -0.83
N ALA A 621 -7.68 21.57 -0.77
CA ALA A 621 -8.78 21.22 0.12
C ALA A 621 -9.48 19.91 -0.28
N VAL A 622 -9.73 19.69 -1.57
CA VAL A 622 -10.25 18.40 -2.08
C VAL A 622 -9.27 17.27 -1.79
N MET A 623 -7.97 17.50 -2.00
CA MET A 623 -6.93 16.50 -1.68
C MET A 623 -6.88 16.21 -0.17
N HIS A 624 -6.94 17.24 0.68
CA HIS A 624 -7.02 17.08 2.13
C HIS A 624 -8.23 16.24 2.56
N ASN A 625 -9.41 16.55 2.02
CA ASN A 625 -10.64 15.83 2.30
C ASN A 625 -10.55 14.37 1.90
N CYS A 626 -10.11 14.11 0.67
CA CYS A 626 -9.97 12.76 0.16
C CYS A 626 -8.85 11.96 0.84
N ALA A 627 -7.82 12.60 1.39
CA ALA A 627 -6.71 11.93 2.07
C ALA A 627 -7.09 11.39 3.45
N LYS A 628 -8.16 11.89 4.08
CA LYS A 628 -8.75 11.32 5.31
C LYS A 628 -9.34 9.93 5.10
N VAL A 629 -9.60 9.54 3.85
CA VAL A 629 -10.19 8.26 3.44
C VAL A 629 -9.07 7.28 3.03
N PRO A 630 -8.76 6.25 3.84
CA PRO A 630 -7.63 5.34 3.57
C PRO A 630 -7.69 4.62 2.21
N GLU A 631 -8.89 4.32 1.72
CA GLU A 631 -9.14 3.65 0.44
C GLU A 631 -8.60 4.46 -0.74
N ASN A 632 -8.51 5.79 -0.60
CA ASN A 632 -8.00 6.66 -1.65
C ASN A 632 -6.46 6.68 -1.73
N ARG A 633 -5.75 6.08 -0.77
CA ARG A 633 -4.29 6.18 -0.67
C ARG A 633 -3.56 5.74 -1.94
N HIS A 634 -4.04 4.69 -2.62
CA HIS A 634 -3.43 4.22 -3.86
C HIS A 634 -3.55 5.26 -5.01
N PHE A 635 -4.70 5.94 -5.13
CA PHE A 635 -4.84 7.03 -6.10
C PHE A 635 -3.86 8.18 -5.83
N PHE A 636 -3.62 8.54 -4.56
CA PHE A 636 -2.61 9.54 -4.19
C PHE A 636 -1.18 9.09 -4.52
N GLN A 637 -0.88 7.80 -4.42
CA GLN A 637 0.41 7.23 -4.81
C GLN A 637 0.61 7.30 -6.33
N ASP A 638 -0.41 6.95 -7.11
CA ASP A 638 -0.37 6.95 -8.58
C ASP A 638 -0.07 8.34 -9.15
N ILE A 639 -0.66 9.40 -8.57
CA ILE A 639 -0.43 10.79 -8.98
C ILE A 639 0.83 11.42 -8.37
N LYS A 640 1.57 10.67 -7.53
CA LYS A 640 2.73 11.16 -6.76
C LYS A 640 2.40 12.40 -5.93
N ALA A 641 1.28 12.37 -5.23
CA ALA A 641 0.73 13.54 -4.53
C ALA A 641 1.72 14.21 -3.56
N VAL A 642 2.56 13.43 -2.87
CA VAL A 642 3.60 13.95 -1.96
C VAL A 642 4.57 14.89 -2.68
N ASP A 643 4.98 14.56 -3.92
CA ASP A 643 5.88 15.42 -4.69
C ASP A 643 5.16 16.66 -5.21
N ARG A 644 3.86 16.53 -5.53
CA ARG A 644 3.02 17.62 -6.05
C ARG A 644 2.64 18.65 -4.98
N ILE A 645 2.47 18.21 -3.73
CA ILE A 645 2.10 19.09 -2.61
C ILE A 645 3.33 19.77 -2.01
N ARG A 646 4.52 19.18 -2.13
CA ARG A 646 5.77 19.69 -1.51
C ARG A 646 6.03 21.19 -1.72
N PRO A 647 5.85 21.80 -2.92
CA PRO A 647 6.08 23.23 -3.11
C PRO A 647 5.18 24.11 -2.23
N TYR A 648 3.96 23.64 -1.93
CA TYR A 648 2.97 24.37 -1.15
C TYR A 648 3.21 24.28 0.37
N LEU A 649 4.19 23.51 0.82
CA LEU A 649 4.61 23.50 2.24
C LEU A 649 5.44 24.74 2.61
N GLN A 650 5.97 25.45 1.62
CA GLN A 650 6.88 26.59 1.81
C GLN A 650 6.23 27.94 1.52
N VAL A 651 4.95 27.97 1.17
CA VAL A 651 4.21 29.22 0.92
C VAL A 651 3.93 29.95 2.24
N GLU A 652 3.91 31.27 2.22
CA GLU A 652 3.61 32.08 3.41
C GLU A 652 2.11 32.09 3.76
N ASP A 653 1.25 31.91 2.76
CA ASP A 653 -0.21 31.92 2.96
C ASP A 653 -0.68 30.65 3.67
N LEU A 654 -1.15 30.83 4.92
CA LEU A 654 -1.65 29.75 5.76
C LEU A 654 -2.89 29.05 5.20
N ASN A 655 -3.72 29.74 4.40
CA ASN A 655 -4.89 29.13 3.76
C ASN A 655 -4.49 28.04 2.76
N LEU A 656 -3.29 28.13 2.17
CA LEU A 656 -2.73 27.11 1.29
C LEU A 656 -1.82 26.15 2.04
N LYS A 657 -0.97 26.69 2.93
CA LYS A 657 0.03 25.90 3.66
C LYS A 657 -0.60 24.88 4.60
N VAL A 658 -1.63 25.27 5.35
CA VAL A 658 -2.29 24.38 6.33
C VAL A 658 -2.90 23.14 5.64
N PRO A 659 -3.80 23.25 4.65
CA PRO A 659 -4.34 22.05 4.00
C PRO A 659 -3.25 21.22 3.31
N ALA A 660 -2.19 21.83 2.78
CA ALA A 660 -1.03 21.09 2.24
C ALA A 660 -0.33 20.25 3.32
N VAL A 661 -0.02 20.85 4.47
CA VAL A 661 0.62 20.17 5.62
C VAL A 661 -0.30 19.06 6.16
N LEU A 662 -1.59 19.34 6.34
CA LEU A 662 -2.53 18.34 6.85
C LEU A 662 -2.70 17.17 5.87
N THR A 663 -2.75 17.44 4.56
CA THR A 663 -2.76 16.38 3.54
C THR A 663 -1.51 15.52 3.62
N MET A 664 -0.32 16.14 3.75
CA MET A 664 0.94 15.42 3.95
C MET A 664 0.92 14.55 5.20
N ALA A 665 0.31 15.02 6.30
CA ALA A 665 0.17 14.26 7.54
C ALA A 665 -0.60 12.94 7.38
N TYR A 666 -1.53 12.84 6.43
CA TYR A 666 -2.26 11.59 6.14
C TYR A 666 -1.56 10.68 5.13
N LEU A 667 -0.78 11.25 4.20
CA LEU A 667 -0.12 10.49 3.13
C LEU A 667 1.25 9.94 3.52
N VAL A 668 2.01 10.68 4.33
CA VAL A 668 3.38 10.32 4.70
C VAL A 668 3.41 9.18 5.71
N GLU A 669 4.25 8.19 5.47
CA GLU A 669 4.49 7.06 6.38
C GLU A 669 5.49 7.42 7.48
N ASP A 670 5.48 6.67 8.58
CA ASP A 670 6.28 6.98 9.79
C ASP A 670 7.78 7.07 9.52
N ARG A 671 8.31 6.28 8.56
CA ARG A 671 9.72 6.34 8.14
C ARG A 671 10.17 7.70 7.58
N ASN A 672 9.22 8.52 7.14
CA ASN A 672 9.43 9.83 6.55
C ASN A 672 8.76 10.93 7.40
N SER A 673 8.58 10.72 8.70
CA SER A 673 7.89 11.66 9.61
C SER A 673 8.52 13.05 9.67
N SER A 674 9.77 13.23 9.24
CA SER A 674 10.40 14.55 9.09
C SER A 674 9.74 15.42 8.01
N LEU A 675 9.01 14.85 7.04
CA LEU A 675 8.32 15.61 5.98
C LEU A 675 7.03 16.28 6.47
N ILE A 676 6.57 15.97 7.68
CA ILE A 676 5.33 16.51 8.27
C ILE A 676 5.62 17.40 9.48
N GLU A 677 6.88 17.79 9.69
CA GLU A 677 7.25 18.74 10.72
C GLU A 677 6.56 20.09 10.46
N VAL A 678 5.96 20.67 11.49
CA VAL A 678 5.21 21.94 11.40
C VAL A 678 5.97 23.06 12.09
N ASP A 679 5.92 24.25 11.51
CA ASP A 679 6.44 25.45 12.16
C ASP A 679 5.41 26.09 13.11
N ASP A 680 5.87 27.11 13.84
CA ASP A 680 5.08 27.82 14.83
C ASP A 680 3.81 28.44 14.24
N SER A 681 3.85 28.93 12.99
CA SER A 681 2.71 29.60 12.35
C SER A 681 1.57 28.63 12.02
N VAL A 682 1.92 27.43 11.56
CA VAL A 682 0.94 26.36 11.28
C VAL A 682 0.36 25.82 12.60
N ALA A 683 1.21 25.59 13.60
CA ALA A 683 0.76 25.15 14.92
C ALA A 683 -0.18 26.17 15.57
N ASP A 684 0.16 27.46 15.53
CA ASP A 684 -0.68 28.55 16.06
C ASP A 684 -2.01 28.64 15.33
N TYR A 685 -2.01 28.53 13.99
CA TYR A 685 -3.23 28.52 13.21
C TYR A 685 -4.16 27.38 13.61
N VAL A 686 -3.69 26.12 13.58
CA VAL A 686 -4.51 24.94 13.89
C VAL A 686 -5.13 25.03 15.28
N ILE A 687 -4.34 25.44 16.28
CA ILE A 687 -4.80 25.55 17.67
C ILE A 687 -5.77 26.72 17.86
N ARG A 688 -5.54 27.88 17.25
CA ARG A 688 -6.48 29.02 17.32
C ARG A 688 -7.81 28.69 16.63
N THR A 689 -7.75 28.07 15.45
CA THR A 689 -8.95 27.65 14.71
C THR A 689 -9.74 26.60 15.52
N MET A 690 -9.07 25.64 16.15
CA MET A 690 -9.75 24.67 17.02
C MET A 690 -10.40 25.33 18.24
N ASN A 691 -9.77 26.33 18.85
CA ASN A 691 -10.36 27.12 19.93
C ASN A 691 -11.64 27.84 19.48
N LYS A 692 -11.55 28.54 18.34
CA LYS A 692 -12.70 29.27 17.74
C LYS A 692 -13.84 28.30 17.38
N ALA A 693 -13.50 27.13 16.84
CA ALA A 693 -14.47 26.10 16.50
C ALA A 693 -15.16 25.52 17.75
N LEU A 694 -14.44 25.22 18.82
CA LEU A 694 -15.01 24.75 20.09
C LEU A 694 -15.97 25.78 20.73
N GLY A 695 -15.74 27.08 20.50
CA GLY A 695 -16.64 28.15 20.95
C GLY A 695 -17.83 28.45 20.03
N SER A 696 -17.92 27.78 18.88
CA SER A 696 -18.97 28.02 17.88
C SER A 696 -20.16 27.07 18.05
N SER A 697 -21.35 27.50 17.63
CA SER A 697 -22.58 26.69 17.76
C SER A 697 -22.61 25.47 16.84
N ASP A 698 -21.87 25.49 15.73
CA ASP A 698 -21.79 24.43 14.72
C ASP A 698 -20.47 23.65 14.78
N MET A 699 -19.63 23.92 15.77
CA MET A 699 -18.33 23.29 15.99
C MET A 699 -17.38 23.44 14.79
N ARG A 700 -17.42 24.60 14.10
CA ARG A 700 -16.58 24.92 12.94
C ARG A 700 -15.96 26.32 13.03
N ALA A 701 -14.77 26.46 12.47
CA ALA A 701 -14.10 27.74 12.25
C ALA A 701 -13.13 27.65 11.08
N ASP A 702 -12.99 28.75 10.33
CA ASP A 702 -12.02 28.91 9.24
C ASP A 702 -12.05 27.76 8.23
N GLY A 703 -13.24 27.23 7.94
CA GLY A 703 -13.45 26.09 7.03
C GLY A 703 -13.25 24.71 7.64
N TYR A 704 -12.80 24.57 8.89
CA TYR A 704 -12.55 23.28 9.55
C TYR A 704 -13.57 22.98 10.65
N SER A 705 -13.93 21.71 10.81
CA SER A 705 -14.63 21.22 12.01
C SER A 705 -13.68 20.80 13.12
N VAL A 706 -14.15 20.81 14.37
CA VAL A 706 -13.37 20.29 15.52
C VAL A 706 -12.93 18.84 15.34
N MET A 707 -13.77 18.01 14.69
CA MET A 707 -13.45 16.62 14.33
C MET A 707 -12.21 16.54 13.45
N GLU A 708 -12.17 17.36 12.39
CA GLU A 708 -11.08 17.36 11.42
C GLU A 708 -9.79 17.89 12.02
N LEU A 709 -9.88 18.91 12.87
CA LEU A 709 -8.74 19.45 13.59
C LEU A 709 -8.18 18.43 14.59
N ALA A 710 -9.03 17.66 15.27
CA ALA A 710 -8.59 16.56 16.14
C ALA A 710 -7.89 15.44 15.34
N MET A 711 -8.45 15.04 14.19
CA MET A 711 -7.81 14.08 13.29
C MET A 711 -6.44 14.57 12.81
N ALA A 712 -6.36 15.85 12.44
CA ALA A 712 -5.13 16.51 12.01
C ALA A 712 -4.07 16.52 13.11
N LEU A 713 -4.44 16.92 14.33
CA LEU A 713 -3.55 16.91 15.49
C LEU A 713 -3.00 15.51 15.77
N GLY A 714 -3.86 14.48 15.73
CA GLY A 714 -3.42 13.09 15.88
C GLY A 714 -2.43 12.64 14.79
N ALA A 715 -2.68 13.02 13.54
CA ALA A 715 -1.80 12.69 12.42
C ALA A 715 -0.44 13.42 12.49
N LEU A 716 -0.43 14.69 12.91
CA LEU A 716 0.77 15.50 13.11
C LEU A 716 1.60 15.04 14.31
N ALA A 717 0.94 14.57 15.37
CA ALA A 717 1.58 14.05 16.58
C ALA A 717 2.42 12.78 16.33
N ARG A 718 2.38 12.17 15.14
CA ARG A 718 3.30 11.07 14.78
C ARG A 718 4.76 11.52 14.71
N ASN A 719 5.02 12.82 14.50
CA ASN A 719 6.35 13.41 14.59
C ASN A 719 6.59 13.94 16.02
N ASP A 720 7.74 13.58 16.62
CA ASP A 720 8.03 13.93 18.01
C ASP A 720 8.24 15.43 18.24
N ALA A 721 8.85 16.16 17.31
CA ALA A 721 9.01 17.62 17.40
C ALA A 721 7.65 18.33 17.37
N ASN A 722 6.71 17.83 16.55
CA ASN A 722 5.35 18.34 16.52
C ASN A 722 4.61 18.11 17.85
N LYS A 723 4.80 16.95 18.51
CA LYS A 723 4.15 16.68 19.81
C LYS A 723 4.54 17.74 20.82
N GLU A 724 5.83 18.06 20.92
CA GLU A 724 6.35 19.07 21.85
C GLU A 724 5.76 20.45 21.54
N LEU A 725 5.82 20.88 20.27
CA LEU A 725 5.32 22.19 19.85
C LEU A 725 3.81 22.35 20.06
N LEU A 726 3.01 21.38 19.59
CA LEU A 726 1.55 21.42 19.71
C LEU A 726 1.11 21.33 21.18
N THR A 727 1.83 20.58 22.02
CA THR A 727 1.59 20.55 23.46
C THR A 727 1.80 21.94 24.07
N LYS A 728 2.91 22.62 23.76
CA LYS A 728 3.19 23.98 24.23
C LYS A 728 2.13 24.99 23.78
N LYS A 729 1.58 24.84 22.58
CA LYS A 729 0.50 25.68 22.05
C LYS A 729 -0.86 25.43 22.70
N GLY A 730 -1.05 24.31 23.40
CA GLY A 730 -2.27 24.00 24.15
C GLY A 730 -3.18 22.95 23.52
N ALA A 731 -2.67 22.10 22.61
CA ALA A 731 -3.45 21.03 21.97
C ALA A 731 -4.15 20.11 22.97
N LEU A 732 -3.48 19.73 24.05
CA LEU A 732 -4.01 18.79 25.05
C LEU A 732 -5.28 19.33 25.71
N LYS A 733 -5.30 20.62 26.08
CA LYS A 733 -6.46 21.27 26.69
C LYS A 733 -7.68 21.23 25.75
N GLN A 734 -7.47 21.50 24.46
CA GLN A 734 -8.55 21.51 23.47
C GLN A 734 -9.06 20.11 23.15
N LEU A 735 -8.17 19.11 23.08
CA LEU A 735 -8.54 17.72 22.89
C LEU A 735 -9.31 17.17 24.09
N ILE A 736 -8.95 17.54 25.32
CA ILE A 736 -9.70 17.16 26.53
C ILE A 736 -11.10 17.79 26.51
N ALA A 737 -11.22 19.08 26.19
CA ALA A 737 -12.51 19.75 26.06
C ALA A 737 -13.39 19.07 24.98
N LEU A 738 -12.81 18.73 23.83
CA LEU A 738 -13.54 18.01 22.78
C LEU A 738 -13.97 16.61 23.22
N ALA A 739 -13.11 15.89 23.95
CA ALA A 739 -13.44 14.58 24.51
C ALA A 739 -14.55 14.64 25.57
N GLN A 740 -14.72 15.78 26.23
CA GLN A 740 -15.78 16.01 27.21
C GLN A 740 -17.12 16.36 26.52
N ASP A 741 -17.09 17.38 25.66
CA ASP A 741 -18.30 18.07 25.19
C ASP A 741 -18.73 17.71 23.75
N GLY A 742 -17.89 16.99 23.00
CA GLY A 742 -18.14 16.64 21.59
C GLY A 742 -19.23 15.57 21.39
N ASP A 743 -19.67 15.42 20.13
CA ASP A 743 -20.49 14.27 19.71
C ASP A 743 -19.69 12.94 19.76
N SER A 744 -20.31 11.79 19.51
CA SER A 744 -19.58 10.50 19.54
C SER A 744 -18.38 10.47 18.60
N THR A 745 -18.49 11.06 17.39
CA THR A 745 -17.38 11.08 16.44
C THR A 745 -16.27 12.00 16.92
N ASP A 746 -16.62 13.17 17.44
CA ASP A 746 -15.67 14.13 18.00
C ASP A 746 -14.89 13.54 19.18
N LYS A 747 -15.60 12.85 20.09
CA LYS A 747 -15.01 12.15 21.25
C LYS A 747 -14.07 11.04 20.84
N GLU A 748 -14.45 10.25 19.84
CA GLU A 748 -13.60 9.21 19.27
C GLU A 748 -12.29 9.81 18.73
N GLN A 749 -12.37 10.85 17.90
CA GLN A 749 -11.19 11.48 17.31
C GLN A 749 -10.32 12.18 18.35
N ALA A 750 -10.93 12.82 19.35
CA ALA A 750 -10.22 13.43 20.46
C ALA A 750 -9.43 12.38 21.26
N ALA A 751 -10.05 11.24 21.60
CA ALA A 751 -9.37 10.15 22.32
C ALA A 751 -8.23 9.54 21.49
N LYS A 752 -8.42 9.34 20.18
CA LYS A 752 -7.35 8.87 19.26
C LYS A 752 -6.19 9.86 19.18
N ALA A 753 -6.48 11.16 19.09
CA ALA A 753 -5.45 12.18 19.07
C ALA A 753 -4.68 12.20 20.41
N LEU A 754 -5.38 12.18 21.56
CA LEU A 754 -4.75 12.09 22.88
C LEU A 754 -3.85 10.86 22.99
N GLN A 755 -4.28 9.70 22.49
CA GLN A 755 -3.44 8.50 22.44
C GLN A 755 -2.14 8.74 21.66
N ALA A 756 -2.20 9.40 20.50
CA ALA A 756 -1.02 9.71 19.69
C ALA A 756 0.00 10.58 20.47
N PHE A 757 -0.48 11.54 21.24
CA PHE A 757 0.34 12.38 22.12
C PHE A 757 0.96 11.61 23.30
N LEU A 758 0.28 10.60 23.85
CA LEU A 758 0.76 9.79 24.98
C LEU A 758 2.00 8.92 24.68
N HIS A 759 2.42 8.84 23.42
CA HIS A 759 3.70 8.23 23.05
C HIS A 759 4.91 9.09 23.44
N ASP A 760 4.71 10.36 23.77
CA ASP A 760 5.71 11.21 24.39
C ASP A 760 5.73 11.01 25.93
N PRO A 761 6.89 10.69 26.53
CA PRO A 761 7.00 10.45 27.98
C PRO A 761 6.60 11.64 28.86
N ASP A 762 6.91 12.87 28.44
CA ASP A 762 6.63 14.09 29.20
C ASP A 762 5.15 14.43 29.14
N VAL A 763 4.55 14.34 27.95
CA VAL A 763 3.10 14.50 27.76
C VAL A 763 2.33 13.45 28.56
N LYS A 764 2.80 12.20 28.54
CA LYS A 764 2.22 11.13 29.34
C LYS A 764 2.29 11.41 30.84
N ALA A 765 3.42 11.89 31.33
CA ALA A 765 3.58 12.28 32.74
C ALA A 765 2.67 13.46 33.10
N GLN A 766 2.47 14.41 32.19
CA GLN A 766 1.55 15.53 32.35
C GLN A 766 0.09 15.06 32.42
N LEU A 767 -0.39 14.28 31.43
CA LEU A 767 -1.76 13.77 31.38
C LEU A 767 -2.08 12.85 32.56
N LYS A 768 -1.12 12.08 33.03
CA LYS A 768 -1.31 11.20 34.22
C LYS A 768 -1.56 11.99 35.50
N LYS A 769 -1.07 13.23 35.58
CA LYS A 769 -1.30 14.14 36.72
C LYS A 769 -2.56 14.99 36.56
N ASP A 770 -3.05 15.13 35.33
CA ASP A 770 -4.25 15.86 35.01
C ASP A 770 -5.50 15.04 35.40
N ARG A 771 -6.09 15.39 36.54
CA ARG A 771 -7.27 14.69 37.08
C ARG A 771 -8.48 14.82 36.16
N GLU A 772 -8.62 15.93 35.46
CA GLU A 772 -9.73 16.16 34.54
C GLU A 772 -9.60 15.21 33.36
N ALA A 773 -8.45 15.22 32.68
CA ALA A 773 -8.17 14.34 31.54
C ALA A 773 -8.40 12.85 31.86
N VAL A 774 -7.89 12.38 33.01
CA VAL A 774 -8.07 11.00 33.46
C VAL A 774 -9.54 10.68 33.76
N THR A 775 -10.29 11.63 34.30
CA THR A 775 -11.72 11.46 34.57
C THR A 775 -12.51 11.35 33.28
N VAL A 776 -12.27 12.27 32.32
CA VAL A 776 -12.92 12.25 30.99
C VAL A 776 -12.67 10.92 30.29
N LEU A 777 -11.40 10.49 30.18
CA LEU A 777 -11.05 9.24 29.51
C LEU A 777 -11.65 7.99 30.19
N ASN A 778 -11.78 7.99 31.53
CA ASN A 778 -12.46 6.90 32.22
C ASN A 778 -13.97 6.89 31.97
N GLN A 779 -14.62 8.05 31.90
CA GLN A 779 -16.04 8.14 31.53
C GLN A 779 -16.26 7.63 30.10
N LEU A 780 -15.39 8.01 29.16
CA LEU A 780 -15.50 7.56 27.77
C LEU A 780 -15.31 6.04 27.58
N LYS A 781 -14.62 5.34 28.49
CA LYS A 781 -14.52 3.87 28.45
C LYS A 781 -15.84 3.16 28.70
N GLU A 782 -16.80 3.83 29.33
CA GLU A 782 -18.14 3.31 29.59
C GLU A 782 -19.18 3.90 28.64
N HIS A 783 -18.73 4.57 27.57
CA HIS A 783 -19.61 5.16 26.56
C HIS A 783 -20.35 4.08 25.76
N GLU A 784 -21.60 4.37 25.37
CA GLU A 784 -22.46 3.43 24.62
C GLU A 784 -21.93 3.16 23.20
N ASP A 785 -21.33 4.18 22.57
CA ASP A 785 -20.67 4.05 21.27
C ASP A 785 -19.36 3.25 21.40
N HIS A 786 -19.31 2.09 20.73
CA HIS A 786 -18.16 1.19 20.76
C HIS A 786 -16.86 1.83 20.26
N ALA A 787 -16.92 2.71 19.25
CA ALA A 787 -15.74 3.34 18.69
C ALA A 787 -15.10 4.31 19.71
N VAL A 788 -15.94 5.09 20.42
CA VAL A 788 -15.51 5.96 21.52
C VAL A 788 -14.91 5.15 22.66
N LYS A 789 -15.62 4.11 23.11
CA LYS A 789 -15.16 3.21 24.17
C LYS A 789 -13.81 2.60 23.86
N LYS A 790 -13.62 2.12 22.63
CA LYS A 790 -12.35 1.54 22.17
C LYS A 790 -11.24 2.59 22.17
N ALA A 791 -11.45 3.75 21.55
CA ALA A 791 -10.45 4.81 21.50
C ALA A 791 -10.01 5.28 22.89
N ALA A 792 -10.96 5.46 23.82
CA ALA A 792 -10.68 5.82 25.20
C ALA A 792 -9.95 4.70 25.97
N THR A 793 -10.31 3.44 25.73
CA THR A 793 -9.63 2.28 26.30
C THR A 793 -8.17 2.22 25.84
N ASP A 794 -7.92 2.39 24.55
CA ASP A 794 -6.59 2.37 23.95
C ASP A 794 -5.72 3.54 24.47
N ALA A 795 -6.31 4.74 24.59
CA ALA A 795 -5.65 5.90 25.23
C ALA A 795 -5.27 5.61 26.68
N MET A 796 -6.20 5.06 27.48
CA MET A 796 -5.96 4.73 28.90
C MET A 796 -4.95 3.60 29.08
N GLN A 797 -4.95 2.58 28.23
CA GLN A 797 -3.92 1.55 28.23
C GLN A 797 -2.54 2.15 27.94
N THR A 798 -2.46 3.06 26.96
CA THR A 798 -1.24 3.78 26.63
C THR A 798 -0.77 4.64 27.81
N LEU A 799 -1.68 5.31 28.51
CA LEU A 799 -1.42 6.11 29.71
C LEU A 799 -0.89 5.26 30.88
N HIS A 800 -1.45 4.08 31.10
CA HIS A 800 -1.09 3.20 32.21
C HIS A 800 0.16 2.34 31.97
N LYS A 801 0.55 2.12 30.71
CA LYS A 801 1.74 1.31 30.38
C LYS A 801 3.00 1.90 31.05
N SER A 802 3.65 1.18 31.97
CA SER A 802 4.82 1.71 32.67
C SER A 802 5.95 2.09 31.72
N THR A 803 6.54 3.27 31.91
CA THR A 803 7.74 3.70 31.18
C THR A 803 9.00 3.20 31.91
N ALA A 804 10.15 3.20 31.24
CA ALA A 804 11.42 2.80 31.87
C ALA A 804 11.75 3.66 33.10
N SER A 805 11.36 4.94 33.11
CA SER A 805 11.53 5.88 34.22
C SER A 805 10.71 5.56 35.47
N ASP A 806 9.61 4.81 35.36
CA ASP A 806 8.74 4.48 36.50
C ASP A 806 9.26 3.28 37.31
N CYS A 807 10.20 2.50 36.77
CA CYS A 807 10.64 1.24 37.37
C CYS A 807 11.72 1.44 38.46
N PRO A 808 11.51 0.99 39.71
CA PRO A 808 12.52 1.09 40.76
C PRO A 808 13.84 0.37 40.43
N TYR A 809 13.76 -0.77 39.73
CA TYR A 809 14.95 -1.51 39.29
C TYR A 809 15.76 -0.72 38.26
N MET A 810 15.08 -0.10 37.30
CA MET A 810 15.71 0.77 36.30
C MET A 810 16.38 1.97 36.96
N GLN A 811 15.71 2.61 37.92
CA GLN A 811 16.28 3.73 38.66
C GLN A 811 17.56 3.33 39.41
N ARG A 812 17.59 2.15 40.05
CA ARG A 812 18.82 1.61 40.67
C ARG A 812 19.91 1.35 39.64
N CYS A 813 19.59 0.70 38.52
CA CYS A 813 20.54 0.46 37.44
C CYS A 813 21.07 1.77 36.83
N MET A 814 20.25 2.82 36.79
CA MET A 814 20.63 4.13 36.30
C MET A 814 21.63 4.80 37.24
N LYS A 815 21.45 4.67 38.56
CA LYS A 815 22.45 5.11 39.55
C LYS A 815 23.78 4.36 39.40
N PHE A 816 23.74 3.06 39.12
CA PHE A 816 24.95 2.32 38.76
C PHE A 816 25.57 2.85 37.46
N LYS A 817 24.81 3.04 36.37
CA LYS A 817 25.30 3.63 35.10
C LYS A 817 25.98 4.98 35.32
N THR A 818 25.38 5.87 36.12
CA THR A 818 25.99 7.16 36.47
C THR A 818 27.31 6.99 37.24
N SER A 819 27.41 6.00 38.13
CA SER A 819 28.65 5.73 38.86
C SER A 819 29.81 5.26 37.98
N LEU A 820 29.52 4.76 36.78
CA LEU A 820 30.53 4.36 35.79
C LEU A 820 31.24 5.55 35.14
N LYS A 821 30.71 6.78 35.30
CA LYS A 821 31.27 8.02 34.73
C LYS A 821 31.49 8.00 33.22
N LEU A 822 30.70 7.20 32.49
CA LEU A 822 30.70 7.18 31.03
C LEU A 822 30.09 8.47 30.48
N GLN A 823 30.62 8.99 29.36
CA GLN A 823 30.12 10.23 28.76
C GLN A 823 28.67 10.07 28.28
N ASP A 824 27.81 11.03 28.61
CA ASP A 824 26.40 11.01 28.19
C ASP A 824 26.24 11.11 26.66
N GLY A 825 27.25 11.63 25.96
CA GLY A 825 27.30 11.68 24.49
C GLY A 825 27.12 10.33 23.80
N PHE A 826 27.47 9.21 24.46
CA PHE A 826 27.29 7.86 23.94
C PHE A 826 25.85 7.36 23.97
N PHE A 827 24.98 7.93 24.80
CA PHE A 827 23.66 7.38 25.12
C PHE A 827 22.53 8.09 24.37
N ASP A 828 21.45 7.36 24.14
CA ASP A 828 20.16 7.87 23.65
C ASP A 828 19.05 7.41 24.60
N ASP A 829 18.79 8.23 25.61
CA ASP A 829 17.93 7.85 26.74
C ASP A 829 16.48 7.58 26.36
N ARG A 830 16.03 8.06 25.19
CA ARG A 830 14.68 7.85 24.64
C ARG A 830 14.35 6.37 24.47
N PHE A 831 15.37 5.53 24.24
CA PHE A 831 15.20 4.10 23.96
C PHE A 831 15.60 3.21 25.13
N ASN A 832 15.82 3.76 26.32
CA ASN A 832 16.17 2.96 27.49
C ASN A 832 15.04 1.97 27.85
N MET A 833 15.41 0.77 28.29
CA MET A 833 14.43 -0.30 28.53
C MET A 833 14.79 -1.13 29.77
N CYS A 834 13.81 -1.33 30.65
CA CYS A 834 13.95 -2.24 31.79
C CYS A 834 13.41 -3.64 31.43
N TYR A 835 14.21 -4.67 31.60
CA TYR A 835 13.81 -6.07 31.41
C TYR A 835 13.70 -6.83 32.73
N CYS A 836 13.55 -6.14 33.88
CA CYS A 836 13.20 -6.84 35.13
C CYS A 836 11.91 -7.66 34.94
N ARG A 837 11.71 -8.68 35.78
CA ARG A 837 10.59 -9.62 35.64
C ARG A 837 9.23 -8.91 35.58
N GLU A 838 9.03 -7.89 36.41
CA GLU A 838 7.81 -7.10 36.44
C GLU A 838 7.58 -6.33 35.13
N CYS A 839 8.59 -5.58 34.65
CA CYS A 839 8.48 -4.81 33.41
C CYS A 839 8.34 -5.71 32.17
N HIS A 840 8.98 -6.88 32.18
CA HIS A 840 8.86 -7.86 31.12
C HIS A 840 7.44 -8.44 31.06
N LEU A 841 6.89 -8.86 32.21
CA LEU A 841 5.52 -9.37 32.30
C LEU A 841 4.47 -8.29 31.99
N SER A 842 4.66 -7.06 32.47
CA SER A 842 3.70 -5.97 32.22
C SER A 842 3.63 -5.53 30.76
N ARG A 843 4.70 -5.75 29.98
CA ARG A 843 4.70 -5.54 28.53
C ARG A 843 4.12 -6.71 27.73
N GLY A 844 3.99 -7.90 28.33
CA GLY A 844 3.58 -9.11 27.62
C GLY A 844 4.64 -9.62 26.62
N ASP A 845 5.92 -9.33 26.87
CA ASP A 845 7.02 -9.76 25.99
C ASP A 845 7.22 -11.29 26.06
N GLN A 846 7.65 -11.91 24.95
CA GLN A 846 8.17 -13.29 24.95
C GLN A 846 9.65 -13.33 25.38
N ASP A 847 10.14 -14.45 25.91
CA ASP A 847 11.55 -14.61 26.28
C ASP A 847 12.50 -14.63 25.07
N TYR A 848 12.00 -15.02 23.88
CA TYR A 848 12.81 -15.21 22.67
C TYR A 848 12.13 -14.64 21.42
N TYR A 849 12.93 -14.10 20.49
CA TYR A 849 12.46 -13.52 19.23
C TYR A 849 13.36 -13.92 18.07
N LYS A 850 12.85 -13.78 16.84
CA LYS A 850 13.63 -13.95 15.60
C LYS A 850 13.97 -12.60 14.97
N ARG A 851 15.20 -12.46 14.46
CA ARG A 851 15.62 -11.28 13.68
C ARG A 851 16.72 -11.64 12.67
N GLY A 852 16.86 -10.81 11.64
CA GLY A 852 17.90 -10.86 10.63
C GLY A 852 17.47 -11.58 9.35
N ASP A 853 18.35 -11.56 8.34
CA ASP A 853 18.15 -12.22 7.05
C ASP A 853 19.40 -13.08 6.71
N PRO A 854 19.32 -14.42 6.83
CA PRO A 854 18.16 -15.21 7.25
C PRO A 854 17.80 -15.00 8.73
N GLN A 855 16.58 -15.28 9.13
CA GLN A 855 16.16 -15.10 10.54
C GLN A 855 16.89 -16.05 11.50
N LYS A 856 17.36 -15.52 12.63
CA LYS A 856 17.92 -16.27 13.78
C LYS A 856 17.22 -15.90 15.08
N ASP A 857 17.04 -16.89 15.94
CA ASP A 857 16.53 -16.70 17.30
C ASP A 857 17.56 -15.95 18.17
N TYR A 858 17.09 -15.10 19.08
CA TYR A 858 17.86 -14.49 20.17
C TYR A 858 16.99 -14.36 21.43
N GLY A 859 17.62 -14.41 22.62
CA GLY A 859 16.93 -14.22 23.89
C GLY A 859 16.81 -12.75 24.28
N LEU A 860 15.68 -12.33 24.86
CA LEU A 860 15.59 -11.03 25.52
C LEU A 860 16.44 -11.02 26.79
N PRO A 861 17.03 -9.87 27.17
CA PRO A 861 17.85 -9.76 28.37
C PRO A 861 17.02 -9.67 29.65
N VAL A 862 16.15 -10.65 29.89
CA VAL A 862 15.27 -10.72 31.07
C VAL A 862 16.11 -10.71 32.35
N GLY A 863 15.77 -9.81 33.26
CA GLY A 863 16.53 -9.50 34.48
C GLY A 863 17.56 -8.37 34.34
N TRP A 864 17.71 -7.75 33.18
CA TRP A 864 18.67 -6.66 32.95
C TRP A 864 17.98 -5.32 32.65
N CYS A 865 18.74 -4.23 32.68
CA CYS A 865 18.35 -2.92 32.16
C CYS A 865 19.23 -2.56 30.97
N ARG A 866 18.63 -2.12 29.87
CA ARG A 866 19.34 -1.59 28.70
C ARG A 866 19.35 -0.07 28.75
N PHE A 867 20.55 0.48 28.72
CA PHE A 867 20.83 1.87 28.40
C PHE A 867 21.23 1.94 26.93
N SER A 868 20.43 2.62 26.12
CA SER A 868 20.58 2.62 24.67
C SER A 868 21.75 3.50 24.25
N LEU A 869 22.54 3.00 23.31
CA LEU A 869 23.71 3.68 22.76
C LEU A 869 23.38 4.27 21.40
N LYS A 870 23.98 5.42 21.07
CA LYS A 870 23.88 6.00 19.74
C LYS A 870 24.55 5.07 18.73
N VAL A 871 23.84 4.78 17.65
CA VAL A 871 24.36 3.97 16.54
C VAL A 871 24.96 4.86 15.44
N PRO A 872 26.00 4.41 14.72
CA PRO A 872 26.59 5.19 13.65
C PRO A 872 25.65 5.27 12.43
N PRO A 873 25.68 6.35 11.62
CA PRO A 873 24.81 6.53 10.44
C PRO A 873 24.83 5.36 9.44
N ARG A 874 25.97 4.67 9.35
CA ARG A 874 26.13 3.46 8.49
C ARG A 874 25.16 2.32 8.86
N ALA A 875 24.66 2.27 10.10
CA ALA A 875 23.71 1.25 10.53
C ALA A 875 22.41 1.31 9.72
N THR A 876 21.90 2.52 9.45
CA THR A 876 20.70 2.73 8.64
C THR A 876 20.96 2.37 7.17
N ALA A 877 22.08 2.85 6.61
CA ALA A 877 22.44 2.59 5.21
C ALA A 877 22.60 1.09 4.89
N LEU A 878 23.08 0.31 5.87
CA LEU A 878 23.26 -1.13 5.75
C LEU A 878 22.00 -1.95 6.10
N GLY A 879 20.90 -1.30 6.53
CA GLY A 879 19.67 -1.96 6.95
C GLY A 879 19.86 -2.87 8.17
N VAL A 880 20.75 -2.50 9.09
CA VAL A 880 21.21 -3.36 10.21
C VAL A 880 20.04 -3.80 11.09
N PHE A 881 19.11 -2.89 11.39
CA PHE A 881 17.99 -3.17 12.28
C PHE A 881 17.06 -4.28 11.78
N GLN A 882 16.97 -4.49 10.47
CA GLN A 882 16.14 -5.53 9.85
C GLN A 882 16.96 -6.76 9.45
N LYS A 883 18.15 -6.54 8.88
CA LYS A 883 18.93 -7.58 8.20
C LYS A 883 19.92 -8.31 9.11
N TRP A 884 20.35 -7.72 10.23
CA TRP A 884 21.43 -8.30 11.05
C TRP A 884 20.90 -9.06 12.27
N HIS A 885 21.69 -10.02 12.74
CA HIS A 885 21.36 -10.85 13.90
C HIS A 885 21.65 -10.10 15.20
N VAL A 886 20.89 -10.40 16.26
CA VAL A 886 21.13 -9.84 17.60
C VAL A 886 22.00 -10.80 18.40
N ALA A 887 22.99 -10.24 19.11
CA ALA A 887 23.82 -11.00 20.03
C ALA A 887 24.24 -10.14 21.23
N PHE A 888 24.92 -10.79 22.18
CA PHE A 888 25.37 -10.23 23.43
C PHE A 888 26.86 -10.53 23.66
N HIS A 889 27.56 -9.57 24.24
CA HIS A 889 28.96 -9.70 24.64
C HIS A 889 29.12 -9.32 26.12
N GLY A 890 29.44 -10.27 26.99
CA GLY A 890 29.76 -9.99 28.38
C GLY A 890 31.08 -9.25 28.50
N THR A 891 31.16 -8.26 29.41
CA THR A 891 32.40 -7.50 29.62
C THR A 891 32.57 -7.08 31.07
N THR A 892 33.64 -6.32 31.36
CA THR A 892 33.93 -5.79 32.69
C THR A 892 33.67 -4.29 32.72
N VAL A 893 33.39 -3.74 33.91
CA VAL A 893 33.20 -2.30 34.10
C VAL A 893 34.39 -1.50 33.55
N GLY A 894 35.62 -1.94 33.84
CA GLY A 894 36.83 -1.26 33.40
C GLY A 894 37.07 -1.26 31.87
N ALA A 895 36.41 -2.15 31.11
CA ALA A 895 36.56 -2.21 29.66
C ALA A 895 35.55 -1.35 28.90
N LEU A 896 34.48 -0.87 29.55
CA LEU A 896 33.36 -0.19 28.89
C LEU A 896 33.79 1.08 28.16
N GLU A 897 34.56 1.95 28.82
CA GLU A 897 34.97 3.23 28.23
C GLU A 897 35.80 3.03 26.95
N SER A 898 36.76 2.09 26.98
CA SER A 898 37.59 1.75 25.82
C SER A 898 36.77 1.20 24.65
N ILE A 899 35.77 0.34 24.93
CA ILE A 899 34.87 -0.20 23.91
C ILE A 899 33.97 0.89 23.32
N LEU A 900 33.41 1.77 24.15
CA LEU A 900 32.53 2.85 23.68
C LEU A 900 33.29 3.90 22.86
N ASN A 901 34.53 4.22 23.25
CA ASN A 901 35.40 5.14 22.51
C ASN A 901 35.77 4.62 21.11
N THR A 902 35.91 3.29 20.95
CA THR A 902 36.24 2.68 19.66
C THR A 902 35.01 2.41 18.79
N GLY A 903 33.85 2.20 19.40
CA GLY A 903 32.60 1.89 18.69
C GLY A 903 32.57 0.51 18.01
N ASP A 904 33.55 -0.35 18.31
CA ASP A 904 33.66 -1.74 17.86
C ASP A 904 34.15 -2.63 19.00
N LEU A 905 33.95 -3.95 18.90
CA LEU A 905 34.55 -4.89 19.83
C LEU A 905 35.98 -5.21 19.36
N ILE A 906 36.95 -4.80 20.16
CA ILE A 906 38.38 -5.04 19.93
C ILE A 906 38.79 -6.44 20.40
N LYS A 907 39.59 -7.15 19.59
CA LYS A 907 40.06 -8.52 19.87
C LYS A 907 41.42 -8.50 20.59
N ALA A 908 41.77 -9.62 21.22
CA ALA A 908 43.10 -9.81 21.78
C ALA A 908 44.17 -9.64 20.67
N GLY A 909 45.18 -8.82 20.95
CA GLY A 909 46.23 -8.41 20.00
C GLY A 909 46.05 -7.02 19.39
N ASP A 910 44.83 -6.46 19.40
CA ASP A 910 44.55 -5.12 18.91
C ASP A 910 45.13 -4.04 19.84
N LYS A 911 45.42 -2.87 19.28
CA LYS A 911 45.78 -1.67 20.05
C LYS A 911 44.53 -0.84 20.34
N THR A 912 44.34 -0.45 21.60
CA THR A 912 43.32 0.53 21.99
C THR A 912 43.66 1.92 21.43
N MET A 913 42.71 2.86 21.52
CA MET A 913 42.96 4.28 21.22
C MET A 913 44.07 4.89 22.09
N GLU A 914 44.31 4.31 23.27
CA GLU A 914 45.37 4.71 24.20
C GLU A 914 46.73 4.06 23.86
N GLY A 915 46.79 3.24 22.81
CA GLY A 915 48.01 2.59 22.31
C GLY A 915 48.40 1.30 23.03
N SER A 916 47.67 0.90 24.08
CA SER A 916 47.88 -0.36 24.80
C SER A 916 47.39 -1.56 23.99
N ARG A 917 48.16 -2.66 23.95
CA ARG A 917 47.74 -3.92 23.30
C ARG A 917 46.89 -4.75 24.26
N LEU A 918 45.74 -5.23 23.80
CA LEU A 918 44.93 -6.17 24.58
C LEU A 918 45.57 -7.56 24.61
N SER A 919 45.63 -8.16 25.80
CA SER A 919 46.01 -9.55 26.02
C SER A 919 44.79 -10.47 26.16
N GLU A 920 44.99 -11.77 25.96
CA GLU A 920 43.99 -12.80 26.24
C GLU A 920 43.66 -12.85 27.75
N ARG A 921 42.36 -12.86 28.08
CA ARG A 921 41.87 -12.84 29.47
C ARG A 921 42.07 -14.18 30.19
N ASP A 922 42.23 -14.15 31.51
CA ASP A 922 42.29 -15.36 32.36
C ASP A 922 40.98 -16.15 32.32
N GLY A 923 41.07 -17.48 32.13
CA GLY A 923 39.91 -18.38 31.97
C GLY A 923 39.56 -18.69 30.51
N HIS A 924 40.21 -18.05 29.53
CA HIS A 924 40.13 -18.40 28.11
C HIS A 924 41.39 -19.16 27.65
N TYR A 925 41.28 -19.88 26.52
CA TYR A 925 42.46 -20.47 25.87
C TYR A 925 43.49 -19.38 25.55
N LYS A 926 44.75 -19.60 25.92
CA LYS A 926 45.87 -18.70 25.65
C LYS A 926 46.68 -19.26 24.49
N ASP A 927 47.47 -18.44 23.80
CA ASP A 927 48.38 -18.93 22.75
C ASP A 927 49.35 -20.01 23.30
N SER A 928 49.64 -20.00 24.60
CA SER A 928 50.43 -21.03 25.28
C SER A 928 49.68 -22.34 25.58
N TRP A 929 48.34 -22.35 25.54
CA TRP A 929 47.50 -23.51 25.84
C TRP A 929 46.12 -23.37 25.16
N LYS A 930 46.04 -23.76 23.88
CA LYS A 930 44.81 -23.80 23.08
C LYS A 930 44.69 -25.12 22.32
N PRO A 931 43.46 -25.60 22.01
CA PRO A 931 43.27 -26.76 21.14
C PRO A 931 43.89 -26.53 19.76
N GLU A 932 44.38 -27.60 19.14
CA GLU A 932 45.01 -27.53 17.82
C GLU A 932 44.03 -26.93 16.79
N GLY A 933 44.44 -25.87 16.10
CA GLY A 933 43.59 -25.12 15.15
C GLY A 933 42.68 -24.05 15.76
N PHE A 934 42.66 -23.86 17.08
CA PHE A 934 41.87 -22.79 17.73
C PHE A 934 42.57 -21.43 17.61
N ASP A 935 41.84 -20.39 17.22
CA ASP A 935 42.35 -19.02 17.12
C ASP A 935 41.79 -18.16 18.27
N THR A 936 42.69 -17.70 19.15
CA THR A 936 42.37 -16.91 20.35
C THR A 936 42.11 -15.44 20.03
N LYS A 937 42.41 -14.98 18.80
CA LYS A 937 42.31 -13.58 18.38
C LYS A 937 40.97 -13.29 17.72
N GLN A 938 39.89 -13.61 18.42
CA GLN A 938 38.51 -13.46 17.96
C GLN A 938 37.64 -12.75 18.99
N VAL A 939 36.58 -12.12 18.52
CA VAL A 939 35.50 -11.59 19.37
C VAL A 939 34.47 -12.68 19.56
N PHE A 940 34.15 -12.98 20.82
CA PHE A 940 33.11 -13.94 21.19
C PHE A 940 31.82 -13.22 21.59
N VAL A 941 30.70 -13.66 21.03
CA VAL A 941 29.34 -13.16 21.29
C VAL A 941 28.39 -14.35 21.43
N SER A 942 27.15 -14.11 21.87
CA SER A 942 26.14 -15.15 22.00
C SER A 942 24.75 -14.64 21.69
N PRO A 943 23.84 -15.46 21.12
CA PRO A 943 22.42 -15.12 21.00
C PRO A 943 21.70 -15.16 22.37
N SER A 944 22.35 -15.69 23.41
CA SER A 944 21.83 -15.79 24.76
C SER A 944 22.55 -14.84 25.73
N ILE A 945 21.79 -13.95 26.34
CA ILE A 945 22.27 -13.15 27.47
C ILE A 945 22.54 -13.99 28.73
N HIS A 946 21.90 -15.16 28.87
CA HIS A 946 22.18 -16.06 29.99
C HIS A 946 23.60 -16.63 29.88
N TYR A 947 24.05 -16.91 28.66
CA TYR A 947 25.43 -17.31 28.37
C TYR A 947 26.41 -16.15 28.47
N ALA A 948 26.15 -15.04 27.75
CA ALA A 948 27.03 -13.87 27.77
C ALA A 948 27.09 -13.19 29.15
N GLY A 949 26.10 -13.41 30.01
CA GLY A 949 26.02 -12.90 31.37
C GLY A 949 26.68 -13.78 32.43
N LEU A 950 27.26 -14.94 32.06
CA LEU A 950 27.99 -15.79 32.99
C LEU A 950 29.19 -15.04 33.59
N PRO A 951 29.57 -15.29 34.86
CA PRO A 951 30.67 -14.59 35.52
C PRO A 951 32.02 -14.63 34.79
N ALA A 952 32.25 -15.63 33.95
CA ALA A 952 33.45 -15.72 33.12
C ALA A 952 33.51 -14.64 32.02
N TYR A 953 32.36 -14.22 31.47
CA TYR A 953 32.27 -13.18 30.45
C TYR A 953 31.90 -11.82 31.05
N ALA A 954 30.85 -11.77 31.88
CA ALA A 954 30.37 -10.58 32.56
C ALA A 954 30.83 -10.58 34.02
N LYS A 955 32.10 -10.23 34.26
CA LYS A 955 32.71 -10.30 35.59
C LYS A 955 31.97 -9.40 36.59
N PRO A 956 31.45 -9.93 37.70
CA PRO A 956 30.73 -9.12 38.68
C PRO A 956 31.64 -8.11 39.38
N SER A 957 31.07 -6.95 39.67
CA SER A 957 31.66 -5.84 40.45
C SER A 957 30.75 -5.51 41.63
N SER A 958 31.29 -4.92 42.70
CA SER A 958 30.47 -4.50 43.84
C SER A 958 29.96 -3.08 43.62
N PHE A 959 28.70 -2.82 43.94
CA PHE A 959 28.09 -1.50 43.94
C PHE A 959 27.25 -1.30 45.20
N THR A 960 27.54 -0.28 46.00
CA THR A 960 26.77 0.03 47.20
C THR A 960 25.87 1.23 46.96
N HIS A 961 24.57 1.08 47.22
CA HIS A 961 23.58 2.14 47.09
C HIS A 961 22.59 2.10 48.26
N ARG A 962 22.49 3.21 49.00
CA ARG A 962 21.59 3.37 50.16
C ARG A 962 21.77 2.28 51.23
N GLY A 963 23.01 1.90 51.52
CA GLY A 963 23.34 0.89 52.53
C GLY A 963 23.26 -0.56 52.06
N THR A 964 22.63 -0.83 50.92
CA THR A 964 22.62 -2.18 50.30
C THR A 964 23.79 -2.34 49.34
N THR A 965 24.46 -3.48 49.40
CA THR A 965 25.52 -3.84 48.43
C THR A 965 24.96 -4.80 47.38
N TYR A 966 25.24 -4.50 46.13
CA TYR A 966 24.81 -5.26 44.96
C TYR A 966 26.02 -5.85 44.25
N GLU A 967 25.83 -7.04 43.68
CA GLU A 967 26.65 -7.60 42.62
C GLU A 967 26.18 -7.05 41.27
N ALA A 968 27.02 -6.24 40.63
CA ALA A 968 26.75 -5.58 39.36
C ALA A 968 27.48 -6.26 38.21
N LYS A 969 26.74 -6.67 37.18
CA LYS A 969 27.26 -7.23 35.92
C LYS A 969 26.93 -6.32 34.75
N VAL A 970 27.83 -6.28 33.76
CA VAL A 970 27.66 -5.49 32.54
C VAL A 970 27.87 -6.35 31.29
N ALA A 971 27.06 -6.10 30.28
CA ALA A 971 27.17 -6.73 28.96
C ALA A 971 26.79 -5.72 27.87
N LEU A 972 27.16 -6.00 26.63
CA LEU A 972 26.83 -5.18 25.47
C LEU A 972 25.86 -5.94 24.58
N GLN A 973 24.78 -5.27 24.19
CA GLN A 973 23.83 -5.75 23.19
C GLN A 973 24.22 -5.19 21.82
N LEU A 974 24.30 -6.06 20.82
CA LEU A 974 24.86 -5.73 19.51
C LEU A 974 24.12 -6.39 18.36
N TYR A 975 24.30 -5.82 17.18
CA TYR A 975 23.99 -6.47 15.90
C TYR A 975 25.25 -7.05 15.29
N ILE A 976 25.15 -8.24 14.71
CA ILE A 976 26.23 -8.91 13.98
C ILE A 976 25.77 -9.34 12.59
N LYS A 977 26.62 -9.10 11.58
CA LYS A 977 26.26 -9.36 10.18
C LYS A 977 26.07 -10.86 9.92
N PRO A 978 24.98 -11.29 9.25
CA PRO A 978 24.80 -12.68 8.85
C PRO A 978 25.94 -13.17 7.95
N GLY A 979 26.39 -14.40 8.15
CA GLY A 979 27.56 -14.96 7.47
C GLY A 979 28.89 -14.33 7.90
N SER A 980 28.88 -13.44 8.91
CA SER A 980 30.12 -12.83 9.42
C SER A 980 30.84 -13.61 10.52
N TYR A 981 30.14 -14.52 11.18
CA TYR A 981 30.58 -15.24 12.39
C TYR A 981 30.48 -16.77 12.23
N LYS A 982 31.20 -17.49 13.09
CA LYS A 982 31.13 -18.95 13.26
C LYS A 982 30.25 -19.28 14.45
N VAL A 983 29.60 -20.44 14.42
CA VAL A 983 28.79 -20.98 15.51
C VAL A 983 29.53 -22.19 16.10
N ALA A 984 29.68 -22.22 17.42
CA ALA A 984 30.46 -23.21 18.13
C ALA A 984 29.77 -23.64 19.45
N ALA A 985 30.30 -24.74 20.00
CA ALA A 985 29.90 -25.22 21.31
C ALA A 985 30.44 -24.33 22.43
N SER A 986 29.77 -24.35 23.58
CA SER A 986 30.18 -23.60 24.77
C SER A 986 31.61 -23.95 25.19
N THR A 987 32.42 -22.93 25.43
CA THR A 987 33.77 -23.09 26.01
C THR A 987 33.81 -23.00 27.55
N VAL A 988 32.76 -22.51 28.20
CA VAL A 988 32.86 -22.08 29.63
C VAL A 988 31.75 -22.59 30.54
N ALA A 989 30.68 -23.18 29.99
CA ALA A 989 29.51 -23.55 30.78
C ALA A 989 29.25 -25.07 30.85
N ARG A 990 28.66 -25.49 31.98
CA ARG A 990 28.12 -26.84 32.17
C ARG A 990 26.73 -26.94 31.52
N LYS A 991 26.32 -28.14 31.10
CA LYS A 991 25.16 -28.43 30.23
C LYS A 991 23.89 -27.62 30.55
N ASN A 992 23.17 -27.17 29.51
CA ASN A 992 21.85 -26.50 29.48
C ASN A 992 21.81 -25.07 30.06
N VAL A 993 22.61 -24.14 29.52
CA VAL A 993 22.63 -22.74 30.01
C VAL A 993 21.36 -21.97 29.68
N ASP A 994 20.79 -22.20 28.50
CA ASP A 994 19.62 -21.50 28.00
C ASP A 994 18.55 -22.51 27.58
N LYS A 995 17.27 -22.19 27.79
CA LYS A 995 16.17 -23.10 27.46
C LYS A 995 15.97 -23.29 25.96
N LYS A 996 16.38 -22.32 25.13
CA LYS A 996 16.15 -22.30 23.68
C LYS A 996 17.38 -22.72 22.87
N PHE A 997 18.57 -22.35 23.32
CA PHE A 997 19.81 -22.60 22.59
C PHE A 997 20.54 -23.82 23.13
N SER A 998 20.86 -24.76 22.25
CA SER A 998 21.74 -25.88 22.59
C SER A 998 23.13 -25.38 22.95
N ASP A 999 23.80 -26.03 23.91
CA ASP A 999 25.19 -25.70 24.24
C ASP A 999 26.14 -25.92 23.06
N SER A 1000 25.74 -26.66 22.01
CA SER A 1000 26.51 -26.86 20.78
C SER A 1000 26.50 -25.66 19.82
N GLU A 1001 25.63 -24.66 20.04
CA GLU A 1001 25.45 -23.52 19.13
C GLU A 1001 25.37 -22.15 19.82
N ILE A 1002 25.58 -22.11 21.14
CA ILE A 1002 25.35 -20.92 21.97
C ILE A 1002 26.51 -19.91 21.92
N GLU A 1003 27.68 -20.30 21.39
CA GLU A 1003 28.85 -19.44 21.29
C GLU A 1003 29.14 -19.07 19.85
N TRP A 1004 29.21 -17.78 19.56
CA TRP A 1004 29.52 -17.25 18.23
C TRP A 1004 30.84 -16.51 18.25
N SER A 1005 31.66 -16.64 17.19
CA SER A 1005 32.94 -15.95 17.11
C SER A 1005 33.18 -15.29 15.75
N THR A 1006 33.87 -14.15 15.74
CA THR A 1006 34.31 -13.44 14.53
C THR A 1006 35.69 -12.83 14.71
N ASP A 1007 36.52 -12.89 13.68
CA ASP A 1007 37.82 -12.25 13.57
C ASP A 1007 37.77 -10.93 12.76
N ARG A 1008 36.63 -10.65 12.12
CA ARG A 1008 36.39 -9.50 11.25
C ARG A 1008 35.99 -8.25 12.03
N HIS A 1009 36.54 -7.11 11.65
CA HIS A 1009 36.14 -5.78 12.12
C HIS A 1009 34.96 -5.21 11.33
N GLY A 1010 34.22 -4.27 11.94
CA GLY A 1010 33.16 -3.53 11.26
C GLY A 1010 31.90 -4.32 10.94
N VAL A 1011 31.84 -5.61 11.31
CA VAL A 1011 30.68 -6.51 11.18
C VAL A 1011 29.82 -6.56 12.44
N ILE A 1012 30.18 -5.77 13.46
CA ILE A 1012 29.46 -5.60 14.71
C ILE A 1012 29.03 -4.14 14.85
N ILE A 1013 27.82 -3.92 15.36
CA ILE A 1013 27.35 -2.60 15.81
C ILE A 1013 26.75 -2.76 17.20
N VAL A 1014 27.40 -2.18 18.20
CA VAL A 1014 26.90 -2.14 19.57
C VAL A 1014 25.81 -1.06 19.67
N TYR A 1015 24.68 -1.38 20.31
CA TYR A 1015 23.54 -0.46 20.42
C TYR A 1015 22.93 -0.38 21.83
N GLY A 1016 23.40 -1.19 22.77
CA GLY A 1016 22.93 -1.10 24.15
C GLY A 1016 23.97 -1.55 25.17
N LEU A 1017 24.07 -0.80 26.27
CA LEU A 1017 24.74 -1.23 27.49
C LEU A 1017 23.71 -1.91 28.40
N LEU A 1018 23.93 -3.17 28.71
CA LEU A 1018 23.13 -3.93 29.66
C LEU A 1018 23.75 -3.90 31.04
N VAL A 1019 22.93 -3.62 32.05
CA VAL A 1019 23.29 -3.62 33.47
C VAL A 1019 22.37 -4.60 34.21
N LYS A 1020 22.95 -5.45 35.05
CA LYS A 1020 22.22 -6.27 36.02
C LYS A 1020 22.78 -6.03 37.41
N LEU A 1021 21.87 -5.77 38.35
CA LEU A 1021 22.15 -5.70 39.78
C LEU A 1021 21.43 -6.85 40.48
N ASP A 1022 22.19 -7.67 41.19
CA ASP A 1022 21.69 -8.69 42.12
C ASP A 1022 22.12 -8.28 43.54
N GLU A 1023 21.24 -8.37 44.55
CA GLU A 1023 21.61 -8.03 45.93
C GLU A 1023 22.58 -9.07 46.51
N LYS A 1024 23.58 -8.64 47.30
CA LYS A 1024 24.58 -9.53 47.91
C LYS A 1024 24.17 -10.06 49.26
#